data_AF-A0A2U0RZ73-F1
#
_entry.id   AF-A0A2U0RZ73-F1
#
_cell.length_a   1.000
_cell.length_b   1.000
_cell.length_c   1.000
_cell.angle_alpha   90.00
_cell.angle_beta   90.00
_cell.angle_gamma   90.00
#
_symmetry.space_group_name_H-M   'P 1'
#
loop_
_entity.id
_entity.type
_entity.pdbx_description
1 polymer ?
#
loop_
_entity_poly.entity_id
_entity_poly.type
_entity_poly.pdbx_seq_one_letter_code
_entity_poly.pdbx_strand_id
1 'polypeptide(L)'
;MIRLDKKLFICSFFLCVLLATFTINTSLVCNATTQEESTAPEKTLTLLENVVGLNMEAYNTTLDLNTQDLYYESLPQESIKYTLNSDNNNVSVICNFVNNKLRSMSVNAHDSSPLAAQSVNNTALDMAKDFLDKYYAYSSASYYDTLRPMLDDLEADKNLTKTSENMKLEVMTATNCTSFRWTYTANGIEAPLKCVALQFENGFLKYFVDTWHIYNIGSTDLNISEDEAISIAMKAVENYSWDVSMGSDNPSVTVTDFTIVGVSETTTTIGNYVTQNESRGGDPLTLYPGWTIKLYFDKLYSGQVYGLDIGIWADTGEVHDITPMMWTGDYPADENIADTSDTDLNQASMAWIALPLTVVIGAIIGYAKRKNAPHDSRKAPKSRSLKLSAILLCLMISFPIVSLTASTSTVKADTYVMPIYGSTLNITAQEEQQADTIAGSFASKFSTYAGYTTYDYFGSQTTKDDVLDNAEDFEDDYDHVATFHYGHGGYVWVTGVKHWDYFDDEGYEDYRQIRDYMVYPKTDQNKHFFVIIWSCRQADAYPGYTDAYGRAVGMAYAWHHGVDANDCFIGFTGASMPLTQVSEHHNWVTYGYWLNMFAYYLTISHYTIEDALDEASQYYFNLNWENTELYTGFDAVWPDYGTGEGWMKVYGTDDMYVY
;
A
#
# COMPACT_ATOMS: atom_id res chain seq x y z
N MET A 1 44.67 47.30 -38.40
CA MET A 1 44.40 46.02 -39.10
C MET A 1 44.83 44.88 -38.19
N ILE A 2 43.91 44.37 -37.37
CA ILE A 2 44.20 43.36 -36.34
C ILE A 2 44.09 41.98 -37.02
N ARG A 3 45.19 41.23 -37.07
CA ARG A 3 45.19 39.82 -37.50
C ARG A 3 44.51 39.01 -36.40
N LEU A 4 43.18 38.84 -36.52
CA LEU A 4 42.47 37.83 -35.73
C LEU A 4 43.03 36.46 -36.11
N ASP A 5 43.40 35.68 -35.10
CA ASP A 5 44.03 34.38 -35.29
C ASP A 5 43.04 33.44 -36.00
N LYS A 6 43.45 32.83 -37.12
CA LYS A 6 42.58 32.02 -38.00
C LYS A 6 41.85 30.91 -37.24
N LYS A 7 42.43 30.43 -36.13
CA LYS A 7 41.85 29.39 -35.28
C LYS A 7 40.62 29.87 -34.50
N LEU A 8 40.62 31.13 -34.03
CA LEU A 8 39.50 31.70 -33.29
C LEU A 8 38.27 31.93 -34.19
N PHE A 9 38.52 32.30 -35.46
CA PHE A 9 37.46 32.49 -36.46
C PHE A 9 36.80 31.16 -36.85
N ILE A 10 37.58 30.08 -37.01
CA ILE A 10 37.04 28.76 -37.36
C ILE A 10 36.19 28.18 -36.22
N CYS A 11 36.61 28.33 -34.95
CA CYS A 11 35.80 27.90 -33.81
C CYS A 11 34.50 28.69 -33.68
N SER A 12 34.53 30.01 -33.85
CA SER A 12 33.32 30.84 -33.79
C SER A 12 32.35 30.51 -34.92
N PHE A 13 32.87 30.26 -36.13
CA PHE A 13 32.05 29.85 -37.27
C PHE A 13 31.39 28.47 -37.06
N PHE A 14 32.13 27.48 -36.54
CA PHE A 14 31.57 26.17 -36.22
C PHE A 14 30.49 26.24 -35.13
N LEU A 15 30.68 27.08 -34.10
CA LEU A 15 29.69 27.27 -33.03
C LEU A 15 28.41 27.93 -33.56
N CYS A 16 28.53 28.93 -34.43
CA CYS A 16 27.37 29.56 -35.08
C CYS A 16 26.63 28.58 -36.00
N VAL A 17 27.34 27.72 -36.73
CA VAL A 17 26.71 26.69 -37.57
C VAL A 17 26.01 25.64 -36.70
N LEU A 18 26.61 25.22 -35.59
CA LEU A 18 25.99 24.26 -34.67
C LEU A 18 24.71 24.84 -34.03
N LEU A 19 24.76 26.10 -33.58
CA LEU A 19 23.61 26.82 -33.03
C LEU A 19 22.51 27.01 -34.09
N ALA A 20 22.88 27.32 -35.35
CA ALA A 20 21.92 27.43 -36.44
C ALA A 20 21.29 26.08 -36.82
N THR A 21 22.04 24.98 -36.78
CA THR A 21 21.47 23.64 -37.01
C THR A 21 20.56 23.19 -35.88
N PHE A 22 20.82 23.65 -34.64
CA PHE A 22 19.95 23.36 -33.49
C PHE A 22 18.62 24.13 -33.58
N THR A 23 18.64 25.38 -34.04
CA THR A 23 17.41 26.19 -34.21
C THR A 23 16.59 25.80 -35.43
N ILE A 24 17.19 25.26 -36.49
CA ILE A 24 16.45 24.80 -37.68
C ILE A 24 15.79 23.43 -37.41
N ASN A 25 16.41 22.54 -36.62
CA ASN A 25 15.80 21.24 -36.27
C ASN A 25 14.60 21.35 -35.30
N THR A 26 14.47 22.42 -34.51
CA THR A 26 13.26 22.64 -33.69
C THR A 26 12.06 23.15 -34.49
N SER A 27 12.27 23.62 -35.74
CA SER A 27 11.20 24.17 -36.58
C SER A 27 10.59 23.19 -37.60
N LEU A 28 11.09 21.95 -37.66
CA LEU A 28 10.64 20.90 -38.59
C LEU A 28 9.91 19.74 -37.88
N VAL A 29 9.42 19.96 -36.65
CA VAL A 29 8.42 19.07 -36.06
C VAL A 29 7.15 19.23 -36.88
N CYS A 30 6.77 18.18 -37.62
CA CYS A 30 5.52 18.10 -38.35
C CYS A 30 4.36 18.59 -37.47
N ASN A 31 3.70 19.68 -37.87
CA ASN A 31 2.33 19.98 -37.47
C ASN A 31 1.41 18.91 -38.10
N ALA A 32 1.53 17.66 -37.64
CA ALA A 32 0.34 16.84 -37.58
C ALA A 32 -0.57 17.59 -36.61
N THR A 33 -1.74 18.00 -37.05
CA THR A 33 -2.83 18.37 -36.16
C THR A 33 -3.14 17.11 -35.36
N THR A 34 -2.37 16.87 -34.29
CA THR A 34 -2.76 15.97 -33.21
C THR A 34 -4.09 16.52 -32.77
N GLN A 35 -5.16 15.79 -33.09
CA GLN A 35 -6.44 15.95 -32.44
C GLN A 35 -6.12 16.00 -30.94
N GLU A 36 -6.33 17.15 -30.31
CA GLU A 36 -6.06 17.31 -28.88
C GLU A 36 -6.86 16.21 -28.18
N GLU A 37 -6.15 15.23 -27.63
CA GLU A 37 -6.79 14.21 -26.81
C GLU A 37 -7.38 14.95 -25.61
N SER A 38 -8.66 14.72 -25.36
CA SER A 38 -9.33 15.33 -24.21
C SER A 38 -8.58 14.95 -22.93
N THR A 39 -8.44 15.92 -22.04
CA THR A 39 -7.71 15.74 -20.77
C THR A 39 -8.51 14.84 -19.81
N ALA A 40 -7.86 14.13 -18.89
CA ALA A 40 -8.55 13.30 -17.90
C ALA A 40 -9.65 14.05 -17.09
N PRO A 41 -9.46 15.34 -16.70
CA PRO A 41 -10.54 16.16 -16.14
C PRO A 41 -11.77 16.31 -17.06
N GLU A 42 -11.57 16.67 -18.34
CA GLU A 42 -12.67 16.80 -19.31
C GLU A 42 -13.38 15.48 -19.58
N LYS A 43 -12.61 14.38 -19.66
CA LYS A 43 -13.14 13.02 -19.79
C LYS A 43 -14.02 12.65 -18.60
N THR A 44 -13.60 13.00 -17.39
CA THR A 44 -14.36 12.76 -16.16
C THR A 44 -15.71 13.49 -16.20
N LEU A 45 -15.71 14.79 -16.52
CA LEU A 45 -16.97 15.55 -16.63
C LEU A 45 -17.89 14.99 -17.73
N THR A 46 -17.31 14.60 -18.86
CA THR A 46 -18.04 13.97 -19.98
C THR A 46 -18.67 12.65 -19.56
N LEU A 47 -17.95 11.82 -18.78
CA LEU A 47 -18.45 10.56 -18.24
C LEU A 47 -19.59 10.79 -17.25
N LEU A 48 -19.45 11.75 -16.35
CA LEU A 48 -20.47 12.09 -15.36
C LEU A 48 -21.78 12.55 -16.01
N GLU A 49 -21.69 13.40 -17.03
CA GLU A 49 -22.86 13.88 -17.75
C GLU A 49 -23.48 12.80 -18.64
N ASN A 50 -22.68 12.15 -19.49
CA ASN A 50 -23.21 11.33 -20.59
C ASN A 50 -23.36 9.85 -20.25
N VAL A 51 -22.58 9.34 -19.29
CA VAL A 51 -22.61 7.93 -18.89
C VAL A 51 -23.35 7.77 -17.57
N VAL A 52 -22.91 8.45 -16.51
CA VAL A 52 -23.56 8.39 -15.19
C VAL A 52 -24.93 9.06 -15.23
N GLY A 53 -25.08 10.14 -16.00
CA GLY A 53 -26.33 10.87 -16.14
C GLY A 53 -26.58 11.92 -15.07
N LEU A 54 -25.52 12.48 -14.47
CA LEU A 54 -25.62 13.59 -13.53
C LEU A 54 -26.04 14.88 -14.25
N ASN A 55 -26.88 15.68 -13.60
CA ASN A 55 -27.24 17.01 -14.08
C ASN A 55 -26.12 18.00 -13.74
N MET A 56 -25.08 18.03 -14.56
CA MET A 56 -23.91 18.88 -14.31
C MET A 56 -24.24 20.39 -14.27
N GLU A 57 -25.36 20.83 -14.88
CA GLU A 57 -25.82 22.22 -14.78
C GLU A 57 -26.36 22.60 -13.40
N ALA A 58 -26.77 21.62 -12.59
CA ALA A 58 -27.27 21.83 -11.24
C ALA A 58 -26.15 21.92 -10.19
N TYR A 59 -24.91 21.63 -10.57
CA TYR A 59 -23.76 21.57 -9.67
C TYR A 59 -22.76 22.69 -9.96
N ASN A 60 -22.24 23.28 -8.90
CA ASN A 60 -20.97 23.99 -8.93
C ASN A 60 -19.85 22.96 -8.77
N THR A 61 -19.07 22.76 -9.84
CA THR A 61 -18.06 21.72 -9.94
C THR A 61 -16.68 22.27 -9.61
N THR A 62 -15.98 21.65 -8.65
CA THR A 62 -14.61 22.01 -8.25
C THR A 62 -13.68 20.83 -8.50
N LEU A 63 -12.59 21.06 -9.23
CA LEU A 63 -11.52 20.07 -9.39
C LEU A 63 -10.61 20.14 -8.16
N ASP A 64 -10.65 19.11 -7.32
CA ASP A 64 -9.88 19.06 -6.08
C ASP A 64 -8.53 18.39 -6.29
N LEU A 65 -8.50 17.33 -7.12
CA LEU A 65 -7.30 16.56 -7.39
C LEU A 65 -7.13 16.26 -8.87
N ASN A 66 -5.88 16.37 -9.33
CA ASN A 66 -5.42 15.86 -10.61
C ASN A 66 -3.96 15.42 -10.47
N THR A 67 -3.75 14.14 -10.19
CA THR A 67 -2.42 13.54 -10.01
C THR A 67 -2.08 12.60 -11.15
N GLN A 68 -0.79 12.47 -11.42
CA GLN A 68 -0.26 11.50 -12.37
C GLN A 68 0.74 10.60 -11.64
N ASP A 69 0.58 9.30 -11.80
CA ASP A 69 1.42 8.27 -11.18
C ASP A 69 1.58 7.06 -12.12
N LEU A 70 2.15 5.97 -11.63
CA LEU A 70 2.27 4.71 -12.34
C LEU A 70 1.45 3.61 -11.64
N TYR A 71 0.52 3.03 -12.39
CA TYR A 71 -0.15 1.79 -12.03
C TYR A 71 0.84 0.62 -12.13
N TYR A 72 1.05 -0.09 -11.01
CA TYR A 72 2.09 -1.11 -10.83
C TYR A 72 3.44 -0.71 -11.43
N GLU A 73 3.86 0.54 -11.17
CA GLU A 73 5.16 1.08 -11.59
C GLU A 73 5.42 1.05 -13.11
N SER A 74 4.40 0.72 -13.92
CA SER A 74 4.59 0.36 -15.34
C SER A 74 3.67 1.10 -16.29
N LEU A 75 2.42 1.40 -15.88
CA LEU A 75 1.46 2.09 -16.74
C LEU A 75 1.11 3.48 -16.21
N PRO A 76 1.12 4.53 -17.04
CA PRO A 76 0.63 5.85 -16.65
C PRO A 76 -0.79 5.78 -16.07
N GLN A 77 -0.95 6.31 -14.87
CA GLN A 77 -2.22 6.50 -14.20
C GLN A 77 -2.48 7.99 -13.99
N GLU A 78 -3.73 8.42 -14.19
CA GLU A 78 -4.21 9.74 -13.82
C GLU A 78 -5.38 9.60 -12.85
N SER A 79 -5.32 10.27 -11.69
CA SER A 79 -6.37 10.22 -10.68
C SER A 79 -7.01 11.60 -10.54
N ILE A 80 -8.32 11.67 -10.74
CA ILE A 80 -9.09 12.91 -10.80
C ILE A 80 -10.15 12.90 -9.69
N LYS A 81 -10.18 13.93 -8.84
CA LYS A 81 -11.25 14.14 -7.85
C LYS A 81 -11.99 15.43 -8.13
N TYR A 82 -13.31 15.33 -8.19
CA TYR A 82 -14.22 16.47 -8.27
C TYR A 82 -15.16 16.48 -7.06
N THR A 83 -15.42 17.68 -6.54
CA THR A 83 -16.54 17.94 -5.62
C THR A 83 -17.62 18.71 -6.37
N LEU A 84 -18.83 18.16 -6.35
CA LEU A 84 -20.02 18.69 -7.01
C LEU A 84 -20.97 19.23 -5.94
N ASN A 85 -21.05 20.56 -5.82
CA ASN A 85 -21.85 21.22 -4.80
C ASN A 85 -23.15 21.79 -5.38
N SER A 86 -24.27 21.55 -4.71
CA SER A 86 -25.56 22.21 -4.94
C SER A 86 -26.14 22.68 -3.61
N ASP A 87 -27.31 23.35 -3.62
CA ASP A 87 -27.89 23.94 -2.40
C ASP A 87 -28.15 22.92 -1.27
N ASN A 88 -28.41 21.64 -1.59
CA ASN A 88 -28.75 20.61 -0.61
C ASN A 88 -28.06 19.25 -0.88
N ASN A 89 -27.04 19.24 -1.74
CA ASN A 89 -26.35 18.01 -2.09
C ASN A 89 -24.88 18.29 -2.41
N ASN A 90 -24.01 17.48 -1.81
CA ASN A 90 -22.59 17.40 -2.08
C ASN A 90 -22.24 15.99 -2.55
N VAL A 91 -21.66 15.89 -3.75
CA VAL A 91 -21.20 14.64 -4.33
C VAL A 91 -19.69 14.72 -4.60
N SER A 92 -18.92 13.81 -4.03
CA SER A 92 -17.53 13.59 -4.41
C SER A 92 -17.45 12.53 -5.51
N VAL A 93 -16.67 12.80 -6.55
CA VAL A 93 -16.41 11.85 -7.62
C VAL A 93 -14.92 11.66 -7.73
N ILE A 94 -14.47 10.41 -7.71
CA ILE A 94 -13.10 10.07 -8.09
C ILE A 94 -13.08 9.16 -9.30
N CYS A 95 -12.24 9.49 -10.28
CA CYS A 95 -11.97 8.67 -11.45
C CYS A 95 -10.48 8.35 -11.54
N ASN A 96 -10.16 7.09 -11.78
CA ASN A 96 -8.80 6.64 -12.07
C ASN A 96 -8.72 6.19 -13.53
N PHE A 97 -7.80 6.77 -14.29
CA PHE A 97 -7.52 6.40 -15.67
C PHE A 97 -6.18 5.69 -15.74
N VAL A 98 -6.10 4.56 -16.42
CA VAL A 98 -4.84 3.87 -16.74
C VAL A 98 -4.70 3.79 -18.25
N ASN A 99 -3.55 4.22 -18.78
CA ASN A 99 -3.35 4.35 -20.24
C ASN A 99 -4.50 5.09 -20.94
N ASN A 100 -4.94 6.20 -20.34
CA ASN A 100 -5.97 7.08 -20.89
C ASN A 100 -7.38 6.45 -21.00
N LYS A 101 -7.61 5.32 -20.33
CA LYS A 101 -8.90 4.61 -20.23
C LYS A 101 -9.37 4.56 -18.78
N LEU A 102 -10.68 4.68 -18.57
CA LEU A 102 -11.25 4.62 -17.23
C LEU A 102 -11.03 3.21 -16.65
N ARG A 103 -10.35 3.14 -15.51
CA ARG A 103 -10.16 1.91 -14.73
C ARG A 103 -11.23 1.81 -13.65
N SER A 104 -11.41 2.86 -12.87
CA SER A 104 -12.42 2.89 -11.82
C SER A 104 -13.03 4.28 -11.65
N MET A 105 -14.26 4.30 -11.15
CA MET A 105 -14.99 5.50 -10.80
C MET A 105 -15.77 5.26 -9.51
N SER A 106 -15.69 6.20 -8.58
CA SER A 106 -16.45 6.23 -7.33
C SER A 106 -17.28 7.51 -7.29
N VAL A 107 -18.54 7.40 -6.87
CA VAL A 107 -19.51 8.50 -6.77
C VAL A 107 -20.12 8.47 -5.39
N ASN A 108 -19.60 9.32 -4.50
CA ASN A 108 -19.94 9.38 -3.08
C ASN A 108 -20.85 10.57 -2.83
N ALA A 109 -22.09 10.33 -2.40
CA ALA A 109 -23.04 11.38 -2.04
C ALA A 109 -23.19 11.47 -0.53
N HIS A 110 -22.88 12.63 0.07
CA HIS A 110 -22.79 12.77 1.53
C HIS A 110 -24.13 13.10 2.20
N ASP A 111 -24.96 13.96 1.59
CA ASP A 111 -26.18 14.49 2.23
C ASP A 111 -27.48 13.89 1.66
N SER A 112 -27.52 13.66 0.35
CA SER A 112 -28.73 13.24 -0.36
C SER A 112 -28.42 12.60 -1.71
N SER A 113 -29.41 11.94 -2.32
CA SER A 113 -29.30 11.34 -3.64
C SER A 113 -28.79 12.33 -4.71
N PRO A 114 -27.80 11.94 -5.55
CA PRO A 114 -27.33 12.75 -6.68
C PRO A 114 -28.46 13.29 -7.56
N LEU A 115 -28.30 14.53 -8.04
CA LEU A 115 -29.22 15.18 -8.96
C LEU A 115 -28.98 14.63 -10.37
N ALA A 116 -29.79 13.66 -10.77
CA ALA A 116 -29.76 13.11 -12.12
C ALA A 116 -30.44 14.04 -13.15
N ALA A 117 -29.95 14.03 -14.38
CA ALA A 117 -30.55 14.74 -15.51
C ALA A 117 -31.91 14.15 -15.92
N GLN A 118 -32.17 12.89 -15.56
CA GLN A 118 -33.43 12.18 -15.81
C GLN A 118 -33.93 11.51 -14.53
N SER A 119 -35.25 11.41 -14.37
CA SER A 119 -35.85 10.78 -13.18
C SER A 119 -35.48 9.30 -13.08
N VAL A 120 -34.94 8.89 -11.93
CA VAL A 120 -34.53 7.51 -11.66
C VAL A 120 -35.72 6.68 -11.14
N ASN A 121 -36.63 6.29 -12.04
CA ASN A 121 -37.72 5.36 -11.71
C ASN A 121 -37.43 3.93 -12.20
N ASN A 122 -36.14 3.59 -12.28
CA ASN A 122 -35.63 2.37 -12.89
C ASN A 122 -35.11 1.40 -11.81
N THR A 123 -35.20 0.10 -12.06
CA THR A 123 -34.56 -0.90 -11.19
C THR A 123 -33.04 -0.83 -11.31
N ALA A 124 -32.30 -1.39 -10.35
CA ALA A 124 -30.83 -1.48 -10.46
C ALA A 124 -30.37 -2.19 -11.74
N LEU A 125 -31.14 -3.19 -12.19
CA LEU A 125 -30.92 -3.88 -13.46
C LEU A 125 -31.09 -2.97 -14.68
N ASP A 126 -32.15 -2.14 -14.70
CA ASP A 126 -32.39 -1.19 -15.79
C ASP A 126 -31.29 -0.12 -15.84
N MET A 127 -30.84 0.35 -14.67
CA MET A 127 -29.71 1.30 -14.58
C MET A 127 -28.40 0.68 -15.03
N ALA A 128 -28.13 -0.59 -14.68
CA ALA A 128 -26.94 -1.30 -15.15
C ALA A 128 -26.93 -1.43 -16.68
N LYS A 129 -28.07 -1.77 -17.29
CA LYS A 129 -28.23 -1.83 -18.75
C LYS A 129 -27.95 -0.49 -19.41
N ASP A 130 -28.61 0.58 -18.93
CA ASP A 130 -28.46 1.93 -19.46
C ASP A 130 -27.02 2.46 -19.30
N PHE A 131 -26.40 2.24 -18.13
CA PHE A 131 -25.01 2.61 -17.88
C PHE A 131 -24.07 1.89 -18.86
N LEU A 132 -24.20 0.57 -19.01
CA LEU A 132 -23.32 -0.18 -19.90
C LEU A 132 -23.51 0.17 -21.38
N ASP A 133 -24.73 0.49 -21.82
CA ASP A 133 -24.98 0.97 -23.18
C ASP A 133 -24.26 2.30 -23.45
N LYS A 134 -24.36 3.24 -22.52
CA LYS A 134 -23.67 4.54 -22.61
C LYS A 134 -22.16 4.40 -22.50
N TYR A 135 -21.68 3.58 -21.57
CA TYR A 135 -20.25 3.37 -21.39
C TYR A 135 -19.62 2.60 -22.56
N TYR A 136 -20.35 1.66 -23.16
CA TYR A 136 -19.94 1.02 -24.41
C TYR A 136 -19.82 2.05 -25.55
N ALA A 137 -20.79 2.94 -25.69
CA ALA A 137 -20.72 4.00 -26.70
C ALA A 137 -19.54 4.96 -26.46
N TYR A 138 -19.19 5.22 -25.19
CA TYR A 138 -18.05 6.04 -24.81
C TYR A 138 -16.69 5.34 -25.06
N SER A 139 -16.54 4.11 -24.58
CA SER A 139 -15.26 3.36 -24.58
C SER A 139 -14.97 2.63 -25.89
N SER A 140 -16.02 2.29 -26.65
CA SER A 140 -15.95 1.42 -27.84
C SER A 140 -15.29 0.05 -27.58
N ALA A 141 -15.31 -0.42 -26.33
CA ALA A 141 -14.67 -1.68 -25.95
C ALA A 141 -15.54 -2.89 -26.35
N SER A 142 -14.98 -3.78 -27.18
CA SER A 142 -15.74 -4.87 -27.81
C SER A 142 -16.24 -5.95 -26.84
N TYR A 143 -15.65 -6.12 -25.65
CA TYR A 143 -16.13 -7.12 -24.69
C TYR A 143 -17.54 -6.82 -24.17
N TYR A 144 -18.00 -5.56 -24.21
CA TYR A 144 -19.38 -5.21 -23.87
C TYR A 144 -20.43 -5.77 -24.83
N ASP A 145 -20.05 -6.24 -26.02
CA ASP A 145 -20.95 -6.99 -26.90
C ASP A 145 -21.38 -8.32 -26.29
N THR A 146 -20.57 -8.87 -25.37
CA THR A 146 -20.87 -10.09 -24.63
C THR A 146 -21.41 -9.80 -23.22
N LEU A 147 -20.88 -8.79 -22.52
CA LEU A 147 -21.30 -8.47 -21.15
C LEU A 147 -22.76 -7.99 -21.08
N ARG A 148 -23.18 -7.07 -21.95
CA ARG A 148 -24.50 -6.43 -21.88
C ARG A 148 -25.65 -7.43 -22.05
N PRO A 149 -25.65 -8.32 -23.06
CA PRO A 149 -26.73 -9.29 -23.22
C PRO A 149 -26.90 -10.26 -22.05
N MET A 150 -25.88 -10.43 -21.19
CA MET A 150 -26.03 -11.26 -19.99
C MET A 150 -27.09 -10.73 -19.03
N LEU A 151 -27.40 -9.41 -19.09
CA LEU A 151 -28.43 -8.74 -18.30
C LEU A 151 -29.86 -8.94 -18.83
N ASP A 152 -30.06 -9.41 -20.07
CA ASP A 152 -31.38 -9.38 -20.73
C ASP A 152 -32.40 -10.32 -20.06
N ASP A 153 -31.94 -11.46 -19.57
CA ASP A 153 -32.80 -12.50 -18.97
C ASP A 153 -32.83 -12.46 -17.43
N LEU A 154 -32.31 -11.40 -16.82
CA LEU A 154 -32.24 -11.31 -15.36
C LEU A 154 -33.58 -10.87 -14.77
N GLU A 155 -33.95 -11.51 -13.67
CA GLU A 155 -34.98 -11.00 -12.79
C GLU A 155 -34.35 -9.95 -11.86
N ALA A 156 -35.00 -8.79 -11.73
CA ALA A 156 -34.56 -7.76 -10.80
C ALA A 156 -34.55 -8.28 -9.35
N ASP A 157 -33.66 -7.72 -8.53
CA ASP A 157 -33.60 -7.90 -7.07
C ASP A 157 -33.33 -9.34 -6.59
N LYS A 158 -32.64 -10.16 -7.40
CA LYS A 158 -32.27 -11.53 -7.05
C LYS A 158 -30.78 -11.77 -7.19
N ASN A 159 -30.21 -12.42 -6.17
CA ASN A 159 -28.86 -12.96 -6.27
C ASN A 159 -28.81 -14.04 -7.35
N LEU A 160 -27.84 -13.95 -8.26
CA LEU A 160 -27.69 -14.90 -9.36
C LEU A 160 -26.23 -15.01 -9.78
N THR A 161 -25.85 -16.21 -10.21
CA THR A 161 -24.63 -16.44 -10.99
C THR A 161 -25.01 -16.98 -12.37
N LYS A 162 -24.48 -16.38 -13.45
CA LYS A 162 -24.69 -16.81 -14.84
C LYS A 162 -23.36 -16.84 -15.58
N THR A 163 -23.05 -17.95 -16.24
CA THR A 163 -21.82 -18.07 -17.06
C THR A 163 -22.19 -18.10 -18.54
N SER A 164 -21.43 -17.37 -19.36
CA SER A 164 -21.52 -17.38 -20.82
C SER A 164 -20.11 -17.32 -21.40
N GLU A 165 -19.74 -18.31 -22.20
CA GLU A 165 -18.39 -18.44 -22.78
C GLU A 165 -17.29 -18.35 -21.70
N ASN A 166 -16.45 -17.32 -21.77
CA ASN A 166 -15.34 -17.04 -20.86
C ASN A 166 -15.70 -15.92 -19.86
N MET A 167 -16.98 -15.73 -19.54
CA MET A 167 -17.46 -14.69 -18.66
C MET A 167 -18.45 -15.26 -17.63
N LYS A 168 -18.25 -14.91 -16.37
CA LYS A 168 -19.17 -15.20 -15.27
C LYS A 168 -19.74 -13.88 -14.75
N LEU A 169 -21.07 -13.76 -14.77
CA LEU A 169 -21.81 -12.67 -14.15
C LEU A 169 -22.29 -13.09 -12.77
N GLU A 170 -22.00 -12.30 -11.76
CA GLU A 170 -22.52 -12.39 -10.40
C GLU A 170 -23.35 -11.14 -10.10
N VAL A 171 -24.58 -11.37 -9.63
CA VAL A 171 -25.49 -10.34 -9.16
C VAL A 171 -25.71 -10.58 -7.68
N MET A 172 -25.46 -9.57 -6.87
CA MET A 172 -25.75 -9.59 -5.43
C MET A 172 -26.66 -8.43 -5.10
N THR A 173 -27.77 -8.73 -4.43
CA THR A 173 -28.77 -7.76 -3.97
C THR A 173 -28.87 -7.81 -2.45
N ALA A 174 -28.69 -6.65 -1.83
CA ALA A 174 -28.97 -6.36 -0.44
C ALA A 174 -30.07 -5.27 -0.35
N THR A 175 -30.51 -4.91 0.86
CA THR A 175 -31.69 -4.05 1.07
C THR A 175 -31.64 -2.72 0.31
N ASN A 176 -30.46 -2.10 0.16
CA ASN A 176 -30.29 -0.83 -0.53
C ASN A 176 -29.17 -0.84 -1.58
N CYS A 177 -28.58 -2.02 -1.83
CA CYS A 177 -27.40 -2.15 -2.67
C CYS A 177 -27.60 -3.29 -3.67
N THR A 178 -27.19 -3.09 -4.92
CA THR A 178 -27.09 -4.17 -5.90
C THR A 178 -25.81 -4.04 -6.68
N SER A 179 -25.02 -5.11 -6.71
CA SER A 179 -23.79 -5.18 -7.49
C SER A 179 -23.93 -6.16 -8.66
N PHE A 180 -23.23 -5.85 -9.74
CA PHE A 180 -23.10 -6.67 -10.94
C PHE A 180 -21.61 -6.81 -11.23
N ARG A 181 -21.08 -8.03 -11.23
CA ARG A 181 -19.69 -8.29 -11.55
C ARG A 181 -19.58 -9.29 -12.67
N TRP A 182 -18.83 -8.94 -13.70
CA TRP A 182 -18.40 -9.86 -14.73
C TRP A 182 -16.94 -10.18 -14.53
N THR A 183 -16.63 -11.45 -14.34
CA THR A 183 -15.27 -11.95 -14.16
C THR A 183 -14.90 -12.82 -15.35
N TYR A 184 -13.70 -12.64 -15.89
CA TYR A 184 -13.18 -13.54 -16.91
C TYR A 184 -13.02 -14.96 -16.33
N THR A 185 -13.39 -15.97 -17.12
CA THR A 185 -13.21 -17.38 -16.75
C THR A 185 -12.62 -18.18 -17.90
N ALA A 186 -11.81 -19.18 -17.59
CA ALA A 186 -11.35 -20.17 -18.57
C ALA A 186 -11.31 -21.55 -17.92
N ASN A 187 -11.88 -22.55 -18.58
CA ASN A 187 -11.96 -23.92 -18.07
C ASN A 187 -12.59 -24.04 -16.67
N GLY A 188 -13.54 -23.15 -16.35
CA GLY A 188 -14.20 -23.10 -15.04
C GLY A 188 -13.39 -22.38 -13.94
N ILE A 189 -12.22 -21.84 -14.27
CA ILE A 189 -11.35 -21.10 -13.35
C ILE A 189 -11.53 -19.60 -13.59
N GLU A 190 -11.61 -18.84 -12.52
CA GLU A 190 -11.86 -17.41 -12.55
C GLU A 190 -10.55 -16.61 -12.56
N ALA A 191 -10.55 -15.46 -13.22
CA ALA A 191 -9.50 -14.44 -13.16
C ALA A 191 -10.05 -13.18 -12.46
N PRO A 192 -10.06 -13.12 -11.11
CA PRO A 192 -10.74 -12.06 -10.36
C PRO A 192 -10.28 -10.65 -10.75
N LEU A 193 -8.99 -10.47 -11.05
CA LEU A 193 -8.39 -9.20 -11.44
C LEU A 193 -8.86 -8.69 -12.81
N LYS A 194 -9.33 -9.57 -13.70
CA LYS A 194 -9.82 -9.22 -15.04
C LYS A 194 -11.34 -9.18 -15.04
N CYS A 195 -11.91 -8.05 -14.63
CA CYS A 195 -13.34 -7.91 -14.43
C CYS A 195 -13.91 -6.57 -14.93
N VAL A 196 -15.24 -6.53 -15.01
CA VAL A 196 -16.04 -5.31 -15.00
C VAL A 196 -16.98 -5.40 -13.81
N ALA A 197 -17.09 -4.35 -13.01
CA ALA A 197 -17.99 -4.33 -11.85
C ALA A 197 -18.79 -3.02 -11.79
N LEU A 198 -20.03 -3.12 -11.35
CA LEU A 198 -20.94 -2.01 -11.09
C LEU A 198 -21.57 -2.21 -9.73
N GLN A 199 -21.74 -1.13 -8.97
CA GLN A 199 -22.54 -1.14 -7.75
C GLN A 199 -23.49 0.04 -7.75
N PHE A 200 -24.75 -0.27 -7.51
CA PHE A 200 -25.79 0.73 -7.30
C PHE A 200 -26.18 0.72 -5.82
N GLU A 201 -26.30 1.91 -5.25
CA GLU A 201 -26.74 2.13 -3.88
C GLU A 201 -27.83 3.19 -3.87
N ASN A 202 -28.93 2.91 -3.15
CA ASN A 202 -30.08 3.81 -3.04
C ASN A 202 -30.61 4.33 -4.40
N GLY A 203 -30.50 3.51 -5.45
CA GLY A 203 -30.94 3.88 -6.79
C GLY A 203 -29.94 4.72 -7.59
N PHE A 204 -28.67 4.81 -7.20
CA PHE A 204 -27.63 5.55 -7.93
C PHE A 204 -26.36 4.73 -8.09
N LEU A 205 -25.58 5.01 -9.14
CA LEU A 205 -24.25 4.42 -9.29
C LEU A 205 -23.39 4.91 -8.12
N LYS A 206 -22.87 3.97 -7.32
CA LYS A 206 -21.88 4.23 -6.28
C LYS A 206 -20.48 3.99 -6.83
N TYR A 207 -20.28 2.91 -7.58
CA TYR A 207 -18.95 2.51 -8.05
C TYR A 207 -18.98 1.77 -9.39
N PHE A 208 -17.90 1.91 -10.16
CA PHE A 208 -17.64 1.22 -11.41
C PHE A 208 -16.16 0.82 -11.54
N VAL A 209 -15.92 -0.40 -12.06
CA VAL A 209 -14.60 -0.94 -12.42
C VAL A 209 -14.61 -1.47 -13.83
N ASP A 210 -13.55 -1.19 -14.56
CA ASP A 210 -13.19 -1.85 -15.80
C ASP A 210 -11.67 -2.09 -15.84
N THR A 211 -11.25 -3.25 -15.35
CA THR A 211 -9.87 -3.73 -15.46
C THR A 211 -9.69 -4.68 -16.64
N TRP A 212 -10.74 -4.92 -17.44
CA TRP A 212 -10.73 -5.93 -18.48
C TRP A 212 -9.66 -5.65 -19.54
N HIS A 213 -9.44 -4.38 -19.88
CA HIS A 213 -8.45 -3.97 -20.87
C HIS A 213 -7.01 -3.89 -20.34
N ILE A 214 -6.84 -3.98 -19.02
CA ILE A 214 -5.54 -3.87 -18.34
C ILE A 214 -4.85 -5.22 -18.33
N TYR A 215 -5.56 -6.27 -17.93
CA TYR A 215 -4.97 -7.59 -17.72
C TYR A 215 -5.00 -8.46 -18.98
N ASN A 216 -3.88 -9.10 -19.28
CA ASN A 216 -3.76 -10.13 -20.31
C ASN A 216 -3.87 -11.53 -19.69
N ILE A 217 -4.29 -12.51 -20.50
CA ILE A 217 -4.29 -13.92 -20.10
C ILE A 217 -3.11 -14.59 -20.79
N GLY A 218 -2.07 -14.93 -20.02
CA GLY A 218 -0.85 -15.54 -20.55
C GLY A 218 -1.03 -17.01 -20.90
N SER A 219 -1.87 -17.71 -20.15
CA SER A 219 -2.23 -19.10 -20.39
C SER A 219 -3.64 -19.39 -19.85
N THR A 220 -4.30 -20.40 -20.40
CA THR A 220 -5.50 -21.02 -19.82
C THR A 220 -5.33 -22.53 -19.65
N ASP A 221 -4.13 -23.04 -19.91
CA ASP A 221 -3.85 -24.47 -19.92
C ASP A 221 -3.76 -25.00 -18.49
N LEU A 222 -4.44 -26.11 -18.24
CA LEU A 222 -4.38 -26.85 -16.98
C LEU A 222 -3.66 -28.16 -17.24
N ASN A 223 -2.34 -28.09 -17.27
CA ASN A 223 -1.49 -29.22 -17.61
C ASN A 223 -1.27 -30.15 -16.42
N ILE A 224 -1.43 -29.65 -15.20
CA ILE A 224 -1.37 -30.45 -13.97
C ILE A 224 -2.76 -30.61 -13.36
N SER A 225 -3.07 -31.83 -12.94
CA SER A 225 -4.28 -32.13 -12.16
C SER A 225 -4.11 -31.73 -10.69
N GLU A 226 -5.21 -31.66 -9.93
CA GLU A 226 -5.19 -31.43 -8.48
C GLU A 226 -4.30 -32.44 -7.75
N ASP A 227 -4.44 -33.74 -8.04
CA ASP A 227 -3.60 -34.81 -7.45
C ASP A 227 -2.10 -34.64 -7.75
N GLU A 228 -1.79 -34.15 -8.95
CA GLU A 228 -0.41 -33.85 -9.36
C GLU A 228 0.12 -32.59 -8.67
N ALA A 229 -0.70 -31.55 -8.54
CA ALA A 229 -0.36 -30.34 -7.79
C ALA A 229 -0.09 -30.65 -6.32
N ILE A 230 -0.95 -31.47 -5.66
CA ILE A 230 -0.71 -31.96 -4.29
C ILE A 230 0.62 -32.72 -4.21
N SER A 231 0.91 -33.59 -5.18
CA SER A 231 2.17 -34.34 -5.22
C SER A 231 3.39 -33.44 -5.38
N ILE A 232 3.29 -32.36 -6.18
CA ILE A 232 4.33 -31.35 -6.33
C ILE A 232 4.51 -30.58 -5.02
N ALA A 233 3.42 -30.13 -4.39
CA ALA A 233 3.45 -29.43 -3.11
C ALA A 233 4.16 -30.26 -2.04
N MET A 234 3.72 -31.52 -1.84
CA MET A 234 4.31 -32.44 -0.87
C MET A 234 5.81 -32.68 -1.10
N LYS A 235 6.27 -32.65 -2.35
CA LYS A 235 7.70 -32.79 -2.68
C LYS A 235 8.48 -31.50 -2.43
N ALA A 236 7.89 -30.35 -2.71
CA ALA A 236 8.55 -29.05 -2.55
C ALA A 236 8.86 -28.76 -1.08
N VAL A 237 7.97 -29.18 -0.19
CA VAL A 237 8.09 -28.95 1.25
C VAL A 237 9.06 -29.90 1.96
N GLU A 238 9.55 -30.98 1.32
CA GLU A 238 10.52 -31.92 1.91
C GLU A 238 11.84 -31.25 2.35
N ASN A 239 12.20 -30.13 1.74
CA ASN A 239 13.42 -29.38 2.06
C ASN A 239 13.12 -27.93 2.45
N TYR A 240 11.86 -27.62 2.76
CA TYR A 240 11.47 -26.28 3.16
C TYR A 240 11.83 -26.05 4.63
N SER A 241 12.16 -24.81 4.97
CA SER A 241 12.43 -24.36 6.33
C SER A 241 12.08 -22.88 6.42
N TRP A 242 11.74 -22.40 7.61
CA TRP A 242 11.52 -20.97 7.85
C TRP A 242 12.23 -20.51 9.11
N ASP A 243 12.49 -19.20 9.16
CA ASP A 243 13.09 -18.52 10.31
C ASP A 243 12.02 -17.75 11.09
N VAL A 244 12.11 -17.82 12.41
CA VAL A 244 11.25 -17.10 13.35
C VAL A 244 12.11 -16.09 14.11
N SER A 245 11.72 -14.82 14.07
CA SER A 245 12.36 -13.77 14.85
C SER A 245 11.90 -13.87 16.30
N MET A 246 12.84 -13.93 17.24
CA MET A 246 12.57 -14.04 18.68
C MET A 246 12.76 -12.68 19.39
N GLY A 247 12.66 -11.59 18.64
CA GLY A 247 13.01 -10.23 19.08
C GLY A 247 14.50 -9.94 19.00
N SER A 248 14.87 -8.66 19.12
CA SER A 248 16.24 -8.16 18.91
C SER A 248 17.31 -8.74 19.84
N ASP A 249 16.93 -9.20 21.03
CA ASP A 249 17.85 -9.77 22.03
C ASP A 249 18.13 -11.28 21.83
N ASN A 250 17.35 -11.97 20.99
CA ASN A 250 17.41 -13.42 20.84
C ASN A 250 17.78 -13.83 19.41
N PRO A 251 18.54 -14.92 19.22
CA PRO A 251 18.79 -15.45 17.89
C PRO A 251 17.48 -15.97 17.27
N SER A 252 17.34 -15.82 15.96
CA SER A 252 16.25 -16.44 15.22
C SER A 252 16.29 -17.97 15.35
N VAL A 253 15.11 -18.58 15.30
CA VAL A 253 14.95 -20.05 15.32
C VAL A 253 14.60 -20.50 13.91
N THR A 254 15.43 -21.38 13.33
CA THR A 254 15.13 -22.02 12.05
C THR A 254 14.37 -23.32 12.30
N VAL A 255 13.15 -23.42 11.77
CA VAL A 255 12.38 -24.66 11.79
C VAL A 255 12.70 -25.47 10.53
N THR A 256 13.26 -26.67 10.72
CA THR A 256 13.66 -27.57 9.63
C THR A 256 12.94 -28.92 9.66
N ASP A 257 12.39 -29.30 10.81
CA ASP A 257 11.72 -30.58 11.02
C ASP A 257 10.25 -30.35 11.35
N PHE A 258 9.36 -30.70 10.43
CA PHE A 258 7.91 -30.68 10.64
C PHE A 258 7.20 -31.85 9.95
N THR A 259 6.04 -32.25 10.48
CA THR A 259 5.27 -33.39 9.98
C THR A 259 3.96 -32.91 9.37
N ILE A 260 3.76 -33.20 8.08
CA ILE A 260 2.52 -32.92 7.36
C ILE A 260 1.53 -34.06 7.58
N VAL A 261 0.31 -33.73 8.00
CA VAL A 261 -0.78 -34.68 8.22
C VAL A 261 -1.68 -34.80 7.01
N GLY A 262 -1.85 -33.73 6.24
CA GLY A 262 -2.61 -33.79 5.00
C GLY A 262 -2.79 -32.44 4.31
N VAL A 263 -3.77 -32.43 3.41
CA VAL A 263 -4.22 -31.25 2.65
C VAL A 263 -5.52 -30.76 3.26
N SER A 264 -5.60 -29.48 3.64
CA SER A 264 -6.81 -28.87 4.19
C SER A 264 -7.69 -28.25 3.10
N GLU A 265 -7.07 -27.64 2.08
CA GLU A 265 -7.75 -26.91 1.03
C GLU A 265 -6.95 -26.93 -0.28
N THR A 266 -7.66 -26.95 -1.41
CA THR A 266 -7.09 -26.77 -2.75
C THR A 266 -7.98 -25.81 -3.54
N THR A 267 -7.39 -24.76 -4.10
CA THR A 267 -8.11 -23.81 -4.96
C THR A 267 -7.37 -23.56 -6.26
N THR A 268 -8.11 -23.19 -7.30
CA THR A 268 -7.55 -22.78 -8.60
C THR A 268 -8.05 -21.42 -8.99
N THR A 269 -7.15 -20.57 -9.47
CA THR A 269 -7.46 -19.20 -9.91
C THR A 269 -6.50 -18.79 -11.01
N ILE A 270 -6.90 -17.82 -11.84
CA ILE A 270 -6.04 -17.19 -12.83
C ILE A 270 -5.57 -15.86 -12.27
N GLY A 271 -4.31 -15.81 -11.87
CA GLY A 271 -3.73 -14.69 -11.12
C GLY A 271 -2.26 -14.44 -11.49
N ASN A 272 -1.69 -13.42 -10.87
CA ASN A 272 -0.26 -13.15 -10.83
C ASN A 272 0.04 -12.26 -9.62
N TYR A 273 1.31 -12.16 -9.23
CA TYR A 273 1.73 -11.20 -8.23
C TYR A 273 1.66 -9.77 -8.77
N VAL A 274 1.35 -8.84 -7.87
CA VAL A 274 1.13 -7.43 -8.21
C VAL A 274 2.43 -6.64 -8.42
N THR A 275 3.56 -7.15 -7.94
CA THR A 275 4.86 -6.49 -8.11
C THR A 275 5.64 -7.07 -9.29
N GLN A 276 6.45 -6.24 -9.95
CA GLN A 276 7.27 -6.69 -11.06
C GLN A 276 8.25 -7.80 -10.66
N ASN A 277 8.82 -7.74 -9.45
CA ASN A 277 9.85 -8.68 -9.00
C ASN A 277 9.28 -10.07 -8.68
N GLU A 278 8.02 -10.14 -8.25
CA GLU A 278 7.36 -11.40 -7.88
C GLU A 278 6.56 -11.98 -9.06
N SER A 279 6.09 -11.12 -9.97
CA SER A 279 5.26 -11.53 -11.09
C SER A 279 5.96 -12.51 -12.03
N ARG A 280 5.21 -13.52 -12.50
CA ARG A 280 5.72 -14.46 -13.50
C ARG A 280 6.07 -13.74 -14.78
N GLY A 281 7.35 -13.81 -15.16
CA GLY A 281 7.87 -13.15 -16.37
C GLY A 281 8.13 -11.65 -16.21
N GLY A 282 8.03 -11.10 -15.00
CA GLY A 282 8.29 -9.68 -14.74
C GLY A 282 7.20 -8.74 -15.27
N ASP A 283 5.99 -9.26 -15.50
CA ASP A 283 4.82 -8.51 -15.92
C ASP A 283 3.61 -8.81 -15.00
N PRO A 284 3.28 -7.91 -14.06
CA PRO A 284 2.14 -8.10 -13.14
C PRO A 284 0.79 -8.05 -13.85
N LEU A 285 0.73 -7.62 -15.11
CA LEU A 285 -0.51 -7.47 -15.88
C LEU A 285 -0.86 -8.71 -16.70
N THR A 286 -0.01 -9.73 -16.74
CA THR A 286 -0.31 -10.99 -17.42
C THR A 286 -0.65 -12.07 -16.39
N LEU A 287 -1.86 -12.62 -16.47
CA LEU A 287 -2.40 -13.59 -15.52
C LEU A 287 -2.24 -15.03 -16.02
N TYR A 288 -2.00 -15.95 -15.10
CA TYR A 288 -1.77 -17.37 -15.36
C TYR A 288 -2.58 -18.25 -14.39
N PRO A 289 -3.03 -19.44 -14.82
CA PRO A 289 -3.72 -20.35 -13.92
C PRO A 289 -2.73 -20.89 -12.88
N GLY A 290 -3.12 -20.87 -11.61
CA GLY A 290 -2.34 -21.38 -10.48
C GLY A 290 -3.22 -22.17 -9.52
N TRP A 291 -2.62 -23.22 -8.95
CA TRP A 291 -3.12 -23.96 -7.80
C TRP A 291 -2.58 -23.32 -6.53
N THR A 292 -3.43 -23.26 -5.52
CA THR A 292 -3.09 -22.93 -4.14
C THR A 292 -3.40 -24.18 -3.31
N ILE A 293 -2.38 -24.77 -2.69
CA ILE A 293 -2.47 -26.01 -1.92
C ILE A 293 -2.12 -25.72 -0.47
N LYS A 294 -3.09 -25.87 0.43
CA LYS A 294 -2.87 -25.70 1.88
C LYS A 294 -2.61 -27.05 2.52
N LEU A 295 -1.40 -27.21 3.04
CA LEU A 295 -0.98 -28.37 3.83
C LEU A 295 -1.09 -28.04 5.31
N TYR A 296 -1.48 -29.01 6.13
CA TYR A 296 -1.51 -28.84 7.58
C TYR A 296 -0.62 -29.86 8.28
N PHE A 297 -0.10 -29.45 9.43
CA PHE A 297 0.86 -30.18 10.23
C PHE A 297 0.17 -30.95 11.37
N ASP A 298 0.94 -31.77 12.08
CA ASP A 298 0.47 -32.57 13.22
C ASP A 298 0.34 -31.80 14.52
N LYS A 299 1.04 -30.67 14.62
CA LYS A 299 1.06 -29.76 15.75
C LYS A 299 1.52 -28.37 15.30
N LEU A 300 1.60 -27.47 16.26
CA LEU A 300 2.22 -26.16 16.09
C LEU A 300 3.74 -26.28 16.19
N TYR A 301 4.44 -25.67 15.23
CA TYR A 301 5.90 -25.54 15.22
C TYR A 301 6.31 -24.11 15.64
N SER A 302 7.61 -23.82 15.80
CA SER A 302 8.05 -22.47 16.20
C SER A 302 7.52 -21.40 15.24
N GLY A 303 7.12 -20.25 15.80
CA GLY A 303 6.32 -19.24 15.08
C GLY A 303 4.89 -19.73 14.78
N GLN A 304 4.37 -20.63 15.61
CA GLN A 304 3.07 -21.34 15.55
C GLN A 304 2.58 -21.67 14.15
N VAL A 305 3.50 -22.08 13.29
CA VAL A 305 3.15 -22.56 11.97
C VAL A 305 2.44 -23.91 12.11
N TYR A 306 1.23 -24.00 11.59
CA TYR A 306 0.42 -25.23 11.56
C TYR A 306 0.26 -25.80 10.16
N GLY A 307 0.82 -25.13 9.16
CA GLY A 307 0.68 -25.53 7.78
C GLY A 307 1.52 -24.69 6.84
N LEU A 308 1.40 -25.00 5.56
CA LEU A 308 2.05 -24.26 4.48
C LEU A 308 0.99 -24.02 3.40
N ASP A 309 0.98 -22.80 2.84
CA ASP A 309 0.25 -22.45 1.64
C ASP A 309 1.22 -22.46 0.45
N ILE A 310 0.97 -23.31 -0.54
CA ILE A 310 1.86 -23.55 -1.67
C ILE A 310 1.18 -23.11 -2.96
N GLY A 311 1.82 -22.16 -3.65
CA GLY A 311 1.43 -21.70 -4.98
C GLY A 311 2.15 -22.48 -6.08
N ILE A 312 1.39 -23.04 -7.02
CA ILE A 312 1.90 -23.83 -8.15
C ILE A 312 1.26 -23.38 -9.46
N TRP A 313 2.05 -23.02 -10.46
CA TRP A 313 1.54 -22.68 -11.78
C TRP A 313 0.90 -23.91 -12.45
N ALA A 314 -0.39 -23.84 -12.77
CA ALA A 314 -1.16 -24.98 -13.23
C ALA A 314 -0.82 -25.42 -14.67
N ASP A 315 -0.17 -24.55 -15.44
CA ASP A 315 0.28 -24.81 -16.80
C ASP A 315 1.69 -25.40 -16.86
N THR A 316 2.55 -25.15 -15.87
CA THR A 316 3.96 -25.63 -15.86
C THR A 316 4.30 -26.61 -14.75
N GLY A 317 3.53 -26.66 -13.66
CA GLY A 317 3.88 -27.41 -12.46
C GLY A 317 5.01 -26.79 -11.63
N GLU A 318 5.40 -25.55 -11.94
CA GLU A 318 6.43 -24.83 -11.18
C GLU A 318 5.84 -24.27 -9.89
N VAL A 319 6.50 -24.57 -8.76
CA VAL A 319 6.21 -23.96 -7.46
C VAL A 319 6.74 -22.53 -7.48
N HIS A 320 5.88 -21.56 -7.22
CA HIS A 320 6.24 -20.15 -7.17
C HIS A 320 6.08 -19.53 -5.79
N ASP A 321 5.41 -20.22 -4.86
CA ASP A 321 5.23 -19.77 -3.49
C ASP A 321 5.24 -20.92 -2.50
N ILE A 322 5.81 -20.67 -1.32
CA ILE A 322 5.61 -21.48 -0.12
C ILE A 322 5.60 -20.51 1.07
N THR A 323 4.41 -20.27 1.60
CA THR A 323 4.17 -19.34 2.70
C THR A 323 3.72 -20.10 3.95
N PRO A 324 4.34 -19.89 5.14
CA PRO A 324 3.87 -20.50 6.38
C PRO A 324 2.45 -20.06 6.73
N MET A 325 1.58 -21.02 7.04
CA MET A 325 0.25 -20.77 7.62
C MET A 325 0.35 -20.81 9.14
N MET A 326 -0.14 -19.79 9.84
CA MET A 326 0.11 -19.60 11.27
C MET A 326 -1.16 -19.83 12.13
N TRP A 327 -1.14 -20.77 13.06
CA TRP A 327 -2.33 -21.12 13.85
C TRP A 327 -2.23 -20.43 15.16
N THR A 328 -3.40 -20.17 15.68
CA THR A 328 -3.44 -19.27 16.77
C THR A 328 -4.35 -19.78 17.91
N GLY A 329 -5.39 -20.63 17.75
CA GLY A 329 -6.46 -20.81 18.77
C GLY A 329 -6.04 -20.94 20.25
N ASP A 330 -6.86 -20.45 21.20
CA ASP A 330 -6.61 -20.53 22.66
C ASP A 330 -6.01 -21.90 23.04
N TYR A 331 -4.79 -21.91 23.57
CA TYR A 331 -4.12 -23.14 23.99
C TYR A 331 -5.00 -23.88 25.01
N PRO A 332 -5.41 -25.15 24.77
CA PRO A 332 -5.72 -26.00 25.90
C PRO A 332 -4.44 -26.10 26.73
N ALA A 333 -4.49 -25.64 27.97
CA ALA A 333 -3.33 -25.41 28.85
C ALA A 333 -2.47 -26.66 29.18
N ASP A 334 -2.63 -27.78 28.47
CA ASP A 334 -2.11 -29.10 28.81
C ASP A 334 -1.19 -29.75 27.74
N GLU A 335 -0.84 -29.10 26.62
CA GLU A 335 0.11 -29.68 25.64
C GLU A 335 1.48 -28.99 25.65
N ASN A 336 2.50 -29.74 26.07
CA ASN A 336 3.90 -29.30 26.08
C ASN A 336 4.39 -29.09 24.64
N ILE A 337 4.82 -27.88 24.32
CA ILE A 337 5.58 -27.56 23.10
C ILE A 337 6.85 -28.41 23.11
N ALA A 338 6.92 -29.39 22.22
CA ALA A 338 8.09 -30.25 22.06
C ALA A 338 9.10 -29.54 21.16
N ASP A 339 9.96 -28.73 21.77
CA ASP A 339 11.19 -28.23 21.14
C ASP A 339 12.21 -29.36 21.09
N THR A 340 12.45 -29.91 19.90
CA THR A 340 13.65 -30.70 19.61
C THR A 340 14.73 -29.78 19.06
N SER A 341 15.32 -28.97 19.92
CA SER A 341 16.53 -28.20 19.60
C SER A 341 17.79 -29.02 19.89
N ASP A 342 18.08 -30.00 19.04
CA ASP A 342 19.43 -30.60 18.98
C ASP A 342 20.29 -29.75 18.03
N THR A 343 20.84 -28.64 18.54
CA THR A 343 21.85 -27.84 17.81
C THR A 343 23.23 -28.00 18.43
N ASP A 344 23.94 -29.04 17.99
CA ASP A 344 25.41 -29.13 18.05
C ASP A 344 25.99 -28.18 16.98
N LEU A 345 26.13 -26.89 17.31
CA LEU A 345 26.63 -25.85 16.41
C LEU A 345 28.16 -25.68 16.55
N ASN A 346 28.89 -26.19 15.56
CA ASN A 346 30.31 -25.87 15.33
C ASN A 346 30.45 -24.39 14.94
N GLN A 347 31.06 -23.62 15.83
CA GLN A 347 31.36 -22.21 15.66
C GLN A 347 32.49 -21.98 14.64
N ALA A 348 32.16 -21.50 13.43
CA ALA A 348 33.13 -20.98 12.48
C ALA A 348 33.11 -19.45 12.51
N SER A 349 34.22 -18.85 12.95
CA SER A 349 34.41 -17.40 12.99
C SER A 349 34.57 -16.81 11.58
N MET A 350 33.64 -15.96 11.15
CA MET A 350 33.85 -15.07 10.00
C MET A 350 34.55 -13.78 10.43
N ALA A 351 35.70 -13.52 9.81
CA ALA A 351 36.44 -12.28 9.94
C ALA A 351 35.86 -11.22 9.01
N TRP A 352 35.58 -10.03 9.57
CA TRP A 352 35.16 -8.84 8.84
C TRP A 352 36.24 -8.37 7.86
N ILE A 353 35.85 -8.14 6.59
CA ILE A 353 36.65 -7.42 5.61
C ILE A 353 36.27 -5.94 5.69
N ALA A 354 37.19 -5.13 6.18
CA ALA A 354 37.13 -3.68 6.07
C ALA A 354 37.95 -3.20 4.86
N LEU A 355 37.33 -2.30 4.07
CA LEU A 355 37.92 -1.20 3.28
C LEU A 355 38.51 -1.53 1.87
N PRO A 356 38.42 -0.59 0.89
CA PRO A 356 39.14 0.68 0.97
C PRO A 356 38.44 1.96 0.50
N LEU A 357 38.31 2.88 1.45
CA LEU A 357 38.28 4.33 1.28
C LEU A 357 39.71 4.90 1.47
N THR A 358 40.68 4.43 0.68
CA THR A 358 42.10 4.86 0.76
C THR A 358 42.67 5.47 -0.51
N VAL A 359 41.91 5.52 -1.60
CA VAL A 359 42.41 6.03 -2.90
C VAL A 359 42.40 7.57 -2.98
N VAL A 360 41.51 8.26 -2.24
CA VAL A 360 41.35 9.72 -2.35
C VAL A 360 42.39 10.50 -1.53
N ILE A 361 42.82 9.98 -0.36
CA ILE A 361 43.83 10.66 0.49
C ILE A 361 45.25 10.47 -0.07
N GLY A 362 45.53 9.34 -0.75
CA GLY A 362 46.83 9.09 -1.39
C GLY A 362 47.16 10.06 -2.53
N ALA A 363 46.15 10.49 -3.31
CA ALA A 363 46.34 11.41 -4.44
C ALA A 363 46.72 12.83 -3.99
N ILE A 364 46.17 13.31 -2.87
CA ILE A 364 46.44 14.65 -2.33
C ILE A 364 47.85 14.73 -1.73
N ILE A 365 48.28 13.68 -1.02
CA ILE A 365 49.64 13.61 -0.44
C ILE A 365 50.70 13.41 -1.54
N GLY A 366 50.38 12.66 -2.61
CA GLY A 366 51.25 12.48 -3.77
C GLY A 366 51.47 13.78 -4.57
N TYR A 367 50.44 14.63 -4.69
CA TYR A 367 50.55 15.91 -5.40
C TYR A 367 51.33 16.97 -4.60
N ALA A 368 51.25 16.94 -3.27
CA ALA A 368 51.98 17.86 -2.40
C ALA A 368 53.50 17.57 -2.31
N LYS A 369 53.95 16.34 -2.56
CA LYS A 369 55.38 15.96 -2.45
C LYS A 369 56.23 16.17 -3.70
N ARG A 370 55.66 16.56 -4.85
CA ARG A 370 56.42 16.67 -6.13
C ARG A 370 57.05 18.05 -6.39
N LYS A 371 57.28 18.87 -5.36
CA LYS A 371 57.84 20.23 -5.54
C LYS A 371 59.14 20.55 -4.78
N ASN A 372 59.94 19.54 -4.44
CA ASN A 372 61.30 19.74 -3.94
C ASN A 372 62.29 18.88 -4.72
N ALA A 373 62.79 19.42 -5.84
CA ALA A 373 64.05 19.00 -6.45
C ALA A 373 64.83 20.27 -6.85
N PRO A 374 66.11 20.42 -6.47
CA PRO A 374 66.91 21.58 -6.81
C PRO A 374 67.70 21.30 -8.08
N HIS A 375 67.50 22.09 -9.15
CA HIS A 375 68.60 22.38 -10.09
C HIS A 375 68.35 23.62 -10.95
N ASP A 376 69.13 24.65 -10.61
CA ASP A 376 69.90 25.59 -11.42
C ASP A 376 69.49 26.00 -12.87
N SER A 377 69.54 27.33 -13.03
CA SER A 377 69.96 28.13 -14.20
C SER A 377 68.96 28.57 -15.30
N ARG A 378 68.68 29.88 -15.25
CA ARG A 378 68.64 30.89 -16.34
C ARG A 378 67.74 30.64 -17.58
N LYS A 379 66.61 31.39 -17.67
CA LYS A 379 66.38 32.51 -18.63
C LYS A 379 64.96 33.10 -18.49
N ALA A 380 64.82 34.32 -19.02
CA ALA A 380 63.84 35.38 -18.74
C ALA A 380 62.35 35.08 -19.08
N PRO A 381 61.41 35.98 -18.68
CA PRO A 381 60.01 35.68 -18.37
C PRO A 381 59.08 35.84 -19.57
N LYS A 382 57.92 35.17 -19.57
CA LYS A 382 56.74 35.62 -20.34
C LYS A 382 55.43 35.02 -19.83
N SER A 383 54.41 35.88 -19.89
CA SER A 383 52.98 35.71 -19.59
C SER A 383 52.57 35.34 -18.15
N ARG A 384 52.56 36.34 -17.27
CA ARG A 384 51.81 36.32 -15.99
C ARG A 384 50.29 36.52 -16.17
N SER A 385 49.77 36.80 -17.36
CA SER A 385 48.34 37.09 -17.56
C SER A 385 47.43 35.85 -17.59
N LEU A 386 47.94 34.67 -17.98
CA LEU A 386 47.11 33.45 -18.00
C LEU A 386 46.85 32.85 -16.61
N LYS A 387 47.71 33.15 -15.63
CA LYS A 387 47.56 32.60 -14.27
C LYS A 387 46.58 33.40 -13.42
N LEU A 388 46.42 34.69 -13.69
CA LEU A 388 45.41 35.53 -13.01
C LEU A 388 43.99 35.24 -13.54
N SER A 389 43.82 34.96 -14.83
CA SER A 389 42.49 34.61 -15.38
C SER A 389 41.98 33.26 -14.91
N ALA A 390 42.86 32.26 -14.74
CA ALA A 390 42.46 30.96 -14.18
C ALA A 390 42.13 31.06 -12.68
N ILE A 391 42.86 31.89 -11.92
CA ILE A 391 42.56 32.14 -10.49
C ILE A 391 41.28 32.96 -10.33
N LEU A 392 41.02 33.95 -11.20
CA LEU A 392 39.76 34.71 -11.18
C LEU A 392 38.56 33.84 -11.59
N LEU A 393 38.73 32.94 -12.56
CA LEU A 393 37.68 32.01 -12.98
C LEU A 393 37.40 30.97 -11.88
N CYS A 394 38.43 30.46 -11.19
CA CYS A 394 38.24 29.62 -10.00
C CYS A 394 37.58 30.39 -8.85
N LEU A 395 37.92 31.67 -8.64
CA LEU A 395 37.29 32.52 -7.62
C LEU A 395 35.84 32.90 -7.96
N MET A 396 35.50 33.06 -9.24
CA MET A 396 34.12 33.33 -9.68
C MET A 396 33.25 32.08 -9.73
N ILE A 397 33.84 30.89 -9.90
CA ILE A 397 33.12 29.62 -9.75
C ILE A 397 32.99 29.23 -8.27
N SER A 398 33.89 29.69 -7.39
CA SER A 398 33.82 29.45 -5.94
C SER A 398 33.05 30.51 -5.13
N PHE A 399 32.42 31.50 -5.78
CA PHE A 399 31.55 32.48 -5.13
C PHE A 399 30.15 32.44 -5.77
N PRO A 400 29.35 31.43 -5.37
CA PRO A 400 28.10 31.78 -4.71
C PRO A 400 27.84 30.85 -3.51
N ILE A 401 28.69 30.88 -2.48
CA ILE A 401 28.36 30.26 -1.18
C ILE A 401 28.84 31.18 -0.04
N VAL A 402 28.50 32.46 -0.14
CA VAL A 402 28.31 33.28 1.07
C VAL A 402 26.84 33.63 1.07
N SER A 403 26.05 32.64 1.45
CA SER A 403 24.65 32.85 1.77
C SER A 403 24.58 33.88 2.88
N LEU A 404 23.69 34.85 2.68
CA LEU A 404 23.12 35.67 3.72
C LEU A 404 22.94 34.82 4.99
N THR A 405 23.49 35.30 6.10
CA THR A 405 22.90 35.01 7.40
C THR A 405 21.56 35.72 7.42
N ALA A 406 20.59 35.15 6.70
CA ALA A 406 19.19 35.32 7.04
C ALA A 406 19.11 34.90 8.51
N SER A 407 18.58 35.79 9.33
CA SER A 407 17.90 35.40 10.56
C SER A 407 17.28 34.03 10.34
N THR A 408 17.77 33.02 11.06
CA THR A 408 17.06 31.75 11.17
C THR A 408 15.69 32.12 11.68
N SER A 409 14.72 32.22 10.77
CA SER A 409 13.34 31.97 11.15
C SER A 409 13.42 30.67 11.92
N THR A 410 12.97 30.69 13.17
CA THR A 410 12.48 29.48 13.80
C THR A 410 11.63 28.82 12.72
N VAL A 411 12.17 27.76 12.11
CA VAL A 411 11.41 26.91 11.22
C VAL A 411 10.28 26.45 12.13
N LYS A 412 9.05 26.86 11.82
CA LYS A 412 7.90 26.25 12.48
C LYS A 412 8.13 24.74 12.33
N ALA A 413 8.14 24.02 13.44
CA ALA A 413 8.02 22.57 13.39
C ALA A 413 6.90 22.25 12.39
N ASP A 414 7.13 21.27 11.52
CA ASP A 414 6.15 20.90 10.52
C ASP A 414 4.80 20.71 11.21
N THR A 415 3.71 21.12 10.57
CA THR A 415 2.40 21.11 11.24
C THR A 415 1.93 19.67 11.53
N TYR A 416 2.44 18.70 10.79
CA TYR A 416 2.03 17.29 10.82
C TYR A 416 3.22 16.35 11.03
N VAL A 417 3.06 15.37 11.92
CA VAL A 417 4.03 14.28 12.13
C VAL A 417 3.36 12.92 12.17
N MET A 418 4.07 11.91 11.69
CA MET A 418 3.66 10.52 11.78
C MET A 418 4.83 9.63 12.19
N PRO A 419 4.96 9.29 13.48
CA PRO A 419 5.76 8.15 13.87
C PRO A 419 5.13 6.82 13.42
N ILE A 420 6.00 5.90 13.05
CA ILE A 420 5.67 4.56 12.61
C ILE A 420 6.47 3.60 13.47
N TYR A 421 5.75 2.74 14.19
CA TYR A 421 6.31 1.75 15.09
C TYR A 421 6.00 0.35 14.58
N GLY A 422 6.84 -0.61 14.91
CA GLY A 422 6.55 -2.01 14.68
C GLY A 422 7.43 -2.94 15.52
N SER A 423 6.80 -3.85 16.26
CA SER A 423 7.52 -4.88 17.01
C SER A 423 7.80 -6.09 16.11
N THR A 424 9.03 -6.59 16.14
CA THR A 424 9.46 -7.85 15.49
C THR A 424 9.47 -9.03 16.46
N LEU A 425 8.99 -8.81 17.69
CA LEU A 425 8.93 -9.84 18.70
C LEU A 425 7.99 -10.96 18.24
N ASN A 426 8.55 -12.15 18.06
CA ASN A 426 7.77 -13.36 17.84
C ASN A 426 6.87 -13.25 16.58
N ILE A 427 7.49 -12.84 15.48
CA ILE A 427 6.86 -12.88 14.16
C ILE A 427 7.76 -13.66 13.20
N THR A 428 7.18 -14.26 12.16
CA THR A 428 7.97 -14.95 11.13
C THR A 428 8.77 -13.92 10.32
N ALA A 429 9.90 -14.33 9.74
CA ALA A 429 10.71 -13.43 8.92
C ALA A 429 9.93 -12.85 7.72
N GLN A 430 8.97 -13.60 7.17
CA GLN A 430 8.11 -13.12 6.07
C GLN A 430 7.12 -12.05 6.56
N GLU A 431 6.51 -12.26 7.73
CA GLU A 431 5.60 -11.28 8.34
C GLU A 431 6.36 -10.00 8.75
N GLU A 432 7.58 -10.15 9.31
CA GLU A 432 8.49 -9.04 9.60
C GLU A 432 8.82 -8.23 8.34
N GLN A 433 9.22 -8.90 7.25
CA GLN A 433 9.53 -8.23 5.99
C GLN A 433 8.31 -7.50 5.42
N GLN A 434 7.12 -8.11 5.51
CA GLN A 434 5.88 -7.48 5.06
C GLN A 434 5.56 -6.24 5.90
N ALA A 435 5.71 -6.32 7.23
CA ALA A 435 5.48 -5.21 8.14
C ALA A 435 6.47 -4.06 7.91
N ASP A 436 7.76 -4.34 7.72
CA ASP A 436 8.80 -3.36 7.35
C ASP A 436 8.45 -2.67 6.02
N THR A 437 7.99 -3.44 5.03
CA THR A 437 7.54 -2.89 3.74
C THR A 437 6.35 -1.94 3.91
N ILE A 438 5.40 -2.27 4.79
CA ILE A 438 4.26 -1.40 5.09
C ILE A 438 4.70 -0.15 5.85
N ALA A 439 5.56 -0.30 6.87
CA ALA A 439 6.14 0.81 7.62
C ALA A 439 6.82 1.81 6.68
N GLY A 440 7.73 1.33 5.82
CA GLY A 440 8.41 2.16 4.82
C GLY A 440 7.44 2.78 3.80
N SER A 441 6.39 2.06 3.40
CA SER A 441 5.35 2.59 2.51
C SER A 441 4.57 3.73 3.14
N PHE A 442 4.11 3.57 4.39
CA PHE A 442 3.45 4.63 5.16
C PHE A 442 4.38 5.84 5.30
N ALA A 443 5.63 5.61 5.70
CA ALA A 443 6.62 6.67 5.87
C ALA A 443 6.82 7.46 4.58
N SER A 444 6.97 6.77 3.44
CA SER A 444 7.16 7.40 2.13
C SER A 444 5.90 8.13 1.67
N LYS A 445 4.71 7.55 1.86
CA LYS A 445 3.47 8.10 1.34
C LYS A 445 3.02 9.34 2.10
N PHE A 446 3.02 9.27 3.43
CA PHE A 446 2.66 10.40 4.28
C PHE A 446 3.66 11.56 4.12
N SER A 447 4.96 11.28 4.04
CA SER A 447 5.94 12.35 3.83
C SER A 447 5.87 12.98 2.44
N THR A 448 5.75 12.17 1.39
CA THR A 448 5.84 12.65 0.00
C THR A 448 4.55 13.30 -0.46
N TYR A 449 3.39 12.77 -0.07
CA TYR A 449 2.10 13.16 -0.64
C TYR A 449 1.17 13.88 0.34
N ALA A 450 1.28 13.60 1.65
CA ALA A 450 0.49 14.27 2.67
C ALA A 450 1.25 15.36 3.44
N GLY A 451 2.55 15.54 3.19
CA GLY A 451 3.35 16.62 3.78
C GLY A 451 3.75 16.43 5.25
N TYR A 452 3.75 15.18 5.73
CA TYR A 452 4.12 14.85 7.11
C TYR A 452 5.63 14.81 7.29
N THR A 453 6.10 15.18 8.48
CA THR A 453 7.38 14.62 8.96
C THR A 453 7.15 13.19 9.39
N THR A 454 7.89 12.24 8.83
CA THR A 454 7.75 10.82 9.19
C THR A 454 8.99 10.32 9.92
N TYR A 455 8.78 9.51 10.96
CA TYR A 455 9.83 8.84 11.71
C TYR A 455 9.54 7.35 11.71
N ASP A 456 10.43 6.58 11.08
CA ASP A 456 10.34 5.13 11.04
C ASP A 456 11.16 4.56 12.21
N TYR A 457 10.45 4.02 13.20
CA TYR A 457 10.98 3.37 14.38
C TYR A 457 10.74 1.86 14.35
N PHE A 458 10.39 1.28 13.19
CA PHE A 458 10.16 -0.15 13.05
C PHE A 458 11.35 -1.01 13.55
N GLY A 459 11.04 -2.14 14.20
CA GLY A 459 12.02 -3.07 14.76
C GLY A 459 12.63 -2.58 16.08
N SER A 460 13.95 -2.73 16.23
CA SER A 460 14.66 -2.46 17.50
C SER A 460 14.52 -1.05 18.08
N GLN A 461 13.96 -0.09 17.33
CA GLN A 461 13.67 1.26 17.82
C GLN A 461 12.24 1.40 18.37
N THR A 462 11.39 0.40 18.20
CA THR A 462 10.08 0.32 18.84
C THR A 462 10.29 -0.17 20.25
N THR A 463 10.82 0.68 21.13
CA THR A 463 10.90 0.42 22.57
C THR A 463 9.74 1.09 23.28
N LYS A 464 9.28 0.56 24.42
CA LYS A 464 8.20 1.19 25.19
C LYS A 464 8.55 2.63 25.59
N ASP A 465 9.80 2.89 25.98
CA ASP A 465 10.24 4.23 26.37
C ASP A 465 10.23 5.17 25.15
N ASP A 466 10.73 4.74 23.98
CA ASP A 466 10.67 5.56 22.75
C ASP A 466 9.23 5.86 22.34
N VAL A 467 8.30 4.89 22.39
CA VAL A 467 6.89 5.13 22.04
C VAL A 467 6.25 6.16 22.99
N LEU A 468 6.48 6.03 24.30
CA LEU A 468 5.88 6.92 25.30
C LEU A 468 6.49 8.32 25.32
N ASP A 469 7.81 8.43 25.16
CA ASP A 469 8.51 9.72 25.13
C ASP A 469 8.20 10.45 23.82
N ASN A 470 8.21 9.76 22.67
CA ASN A 470 7.82 10.36 21.40
C ASN A 470 6.35 10.81 21.37
N ALA A 471 5.43 10.09 22.01
CA ALA A 471 4.04 10.52 22.08
C ALA A 471 3.92 11.89 22.77
N GLU A 472 4.60 12.09 23.91
CA GLU A 472 4.62 13.38 24.62
C GLU A 472 5.36 14.47 23.82
N ASP A 473 6.56 14.15 23.31
CA ASP A 473 7.37 15.11 22.54
C ASP A 473 6.64 15.58 21.27
N PHE A 474 5.94 14.68 20.56
CA PHE A 474 5.19 15.05 19.36
C PHE A 474 3.94 15.86 19.67
N GLU A 475 3.27 15.63 20.80
CA GLU A 475 2.21 16.51 21.26
C GLU A 475 2.74 17.90 21.62
N ASP A 476 3.97 18.03 22.13
CA ASP A 476 4.56 19.34 22.41
C ASP A 476 4.98 20.08 21.14
N ASP A 477 5.56 19.37 20.17
CA ASP A 477 6.25 19.97 19.02
C ASP A 477 5.38 20.15 17.77
N TYR A 478 4.32 19.37 17.59
CA TYR A 478 3.50 19.36 16.36
C TYR A 478 2.06 19.81 16.63
N ASP A 479 1.35 20.27 15.59
CA ASP A 479 -0.07 20.68 15.72
C ASP A 479 -1.02 19.48 15.48
N HIS A 480 -0.60 18.52 14.65
CA HIS A 480 -1.35 17.32 14.29
C HIS A 480 -0.44 16.09 14.27
N VAL A 481 -0.80 15.05 15.03
CA VAL A 481 -0.05 13.81 15.11
C VAL A 481 -0.90 12.66 14.57
N ALA A 482 -0.38 11.98 13.54
CA ALA A 482 -0.87 10.67 13.12
C ALA A 482 0.04 9.57 13.69
N THR A 483 -0.42 8.35 13.90
CA THR A 483 0.44 7.25 14.37
C THR A 483 0.04 5.94 13.75
N PHE A 484 1.03 5.16 13.33
CA PHE A 484 0.86 3.75 12.96
C PHE A 484 1.73 2.88 13.85
N HIS A 485 1.14 1.82 14.38
CA HIS A 485 1.87 0.79 15.13
C HIS A 485 1.47 -0.59 14.62
N TYR A 486 2.45 -1.46 14.39
CA TYR A 486 2.26 -2.86 14.03
C TYR A 486 2.85 -3.79 15.09
N GLY A 487 2.16 -4.89 15.41
CA GLY A 487 2.74 -5.95 16.23
C GLY A 487 1.70 -6.71 17.03
N HIS A 488 2.13 -7.26 18.17
CA HIS A 488 1.27 -8.02 19.06
C HIS A 488 0.60 -7.13 20.12
N GLY A 489 -0.45 -7.65 20.75
CA GLY A 489 -1.13 -6.95 21.84
C GLY A 489 -2.12 -7.81 22.58
N GLY A 490 -2.66 -7.29 23.67
CA GLY A 490 -3.50 -8.05 24.55
C GLY A 490 -4.09 -7.23 25.68
N TYR A 491 -4.05 -7.81 26.87
CA TYR A 491 -4.43 -7.14 28.10
C TYR A 491 -3.75 -7.76 29.31
N VAL A 492 -3.62 -6.96 30.36
CA VAL A 492 -3.19 -7.39 31.68
C VAL A 492 -4.19 -6.97 32.76
N TRP A 493 -4.17 -7.69 33.89
CA TRP A 493 -4.98 -7.33 35.04
C TRP A 493 -4.15 -6.50 36.03
N VAL A 494 -4.44 -5.21 36.12
CA VAL A 494 -3.79 -4.33 37.10
C VAL A 494 -4.80 -3.95 38.18
N THR A 495 -4.55 -4.42 39.40
CA THR A 495 -5.41 -4.22 40.58
C THR A 495 -6.88 -4.59 40.34
N GLY A 496 -7.12 -5.67 39.61
CA GLY A 496 -8.46 -6.20 39.31
C GLY A 496 -9.20 -5.47 38.18
N VAL A 497 -8.54 -4.53 37.50
CA VAL A 497 -9.05 -3.89 36.28
C VAL A 497 -8.25 -4.43 35.10
N LYS A 498 -8.94 -4.74 34.01
CA LYS A 498 -8.30 -5.12 32.74
C LYS A 498 -7.80 -3.86 32.06
N HIS A 499 -6.52 -3.83 31.70
CA HIS A 499 -5.87 -2.78 30.94
C HIS A 499 -5.34 -3.37 29.65
N TRP A 500 -5.57 -2.67 28.54
CA TRP A 500 -5.14 -3.11 27.23
C TRP A 500 -3.70 -2.69 26.99
N ASP A 501 -2.98 -3.50 26.21
CA ASP A 501 -1.57 -3.29 25.91
C ASP A 501 -1.20 -3.72 24.49
N TYR A 502 -0.10 -3.18 24.00
CA TYR A 502 0.63 -3.71 22.86
C TYR A 502 2.12 -3.77 23.20
N PHE A 503 2.87 -4.57 22.45
CA PHE A 503 4.26 -4.90 22.80
C PHE A 503 5.27 -4.04 22.04
N ASP A 504 6.37 -3.76 22.72
CA ASP A 504 7.57 -3.24 22.10
C ASP A 504 8.41 -4.38 21.46
N ASP A 505 9.54 -4.07 20.85
CA ASP A 505 10.42 -5.03 20.18
C ASP A 505 11.23 -5.91 21.15
N GLU A 506 11.33 -5.51 22.41
CA GLU A 506 12.26 -6.13 23.35
C GLU A 506 11.64 -7.32 24.10
N GLY A 507 10.32 -7.49 24.22
CA GLY A 507 9.76 -8.71 24.81
C GLY A 507 8.42 -8.62 25.56
N TYR A 508 8.00 -9.77 26.11
CA TYR A 508 6.74 -9.96 26.86
C TYR A 508 6.80 -9.59 28.34
N GLU A 509 7.93 -9.09 28.82
CA GLU A 509 8.05 -8.77 30.24
C GLU A 509 7.07 -7.64 30.60
N ASP A 510 6.48 -7.72 31.80
CA ASP A 510 5.44 -6.78 32.27
C ASP A 510 5.83 -5.29 32.12
N TYR A 511 7.14 -5.01 32.16
CA TYR A 511 7.69 -3.67 32.01
C TYR A 511 7.96 -3.23 30.56
N ARG A 512 7.77 -4.09 29.55
CA ARG A 512 7.98 -3.84 28.11
C ARG A 512 6.67 -3.62 27.34
N GLN A 513 5.54 -3.84 28.01
CA GLN A 513 4.21 -3.55 27.47
C GLN A 513 3.91 -2.05 27.50
N ILE A 514 3.34 -1.55 26.41
CA ILE A 514 2.82 -0.19 26.30
C ILE A 514 1.33 -0.25 26.61
N ARG A 515 0.93 0.33 27.74
CA ARG A 515 -0.44 0.18 28.29
C ARG A 515 -1.25 1.44 28.13
N ASP A 516 -2.57 1.29 28.04
CA ASP A 516 -3.53 2.39 27.95
C ASP A 516 -3.28 3.50 28.99
N TYR A 517 -3.10 3.15 30.27
CA TYR A 517 -2.86 4.13 31.34
C TYR A 517 -1.46 4.77 31.32
N MET A 518 -0.52 4.22 30.55
CA MET A 518 0.80 4.81 30.33
C MET A 518 0.78 5.80 29.17
N VAL A 519 0.01 5.49 28.11
CA VAL A 519 -0.17 6.36 26.94
C VAL A 519 -0.99 7.59 27.29
N TYR A 520 -2.12 7.43 28.02
CA TYR A 520 -3.03 8.54 28.34
C TYR A 520 -2.36 9.82 28.88
N PRO A 521 -1.46 9.79 29.88
CA PRO A 521 -0.81 11.04 30.34
C PRO A 521 0.18 11.64 29.33
N LYS A 522 0.52 10.95 28.24
CA LYS A 522 1.46 11.38 27.19
C LYS A 522 0.75 12.01 25.99
N THR A 523 -0.58 11.92 25.93
CA THR A 523 -1.40 12.39 24.80
C THR A 523 -2.45 13.43 25.24
N ASP A 524 -2.20 14.12 26.36
CA ASP A 524 -3.20 14.94 27.06
C ASP A 524 -3.50 16.30 26.43
N GLN A 525 -2.79 16.67 25.36
CA GLN A 525 -3.04 17.85 24.53
C GLN A 525 -4.00 17.55 23.38
N ASN A 526 -4.38 16.27 23.17
CA ASN A 526 -5.33 15.83 22.16
C ASN A 526 -4.92 16.23 20.74
N LYS A 527 -3.64 16.03 20.42
CA LYS A 527 -3.08 16.32 19.08
C LYS A 527 -2.92 15.07 18.23
N HIS A 528 -2.89 13.90 18.85
CA HIS A 528 -3.08 12.64 18.16
C HIS A 528 -4.51 12.57 17.63
N PHE A 529 -4.69 12.82 16.33
CA PHE A 529 -6.03 12.86 15.72
C PHE A 529 -6.31 11.64 14.85
N PHE A 530 -5.26 10.94 14.38
CA PHE A 530 -5.40 9.71 13.58
C PHE A 530 -4.44 8.63 14.08
N VAL A 531 -4.99 7.56 14.66
CA VAL A 531 -4.19 6.47 15.23
C VAL A 531 -4.62 5.14 14.65
N ILE A 532 -3.68 4.38 14.09
CA ILE A 532 -3.87 2.99 13.67
C ILE A 532 -2.98 2.12 14.54
N ILE A 533 -3.59 1.19 15.29
CA ILE A 533 -2.85 0.14 15.99
C ILE A 533 -3.23 -1.21 15.38
N TRP A 534 -2.35 -1.71 14.52
CA TRP A 534 -2.45 -3.01 13.88
C TRP A 534 -1.96 -4.11 14.81
N SER A 535 -2.72 -4.32 15.88
CA SER A 535 -2.39 -5.25 16.96
C SER A 535 -3.68 -5.82 17.59
N CYS A 536 -3.56 -6.99 18.22
CA CYS A 536 -4.69 -7.70 18.83
C CYS A 536 -5.34 -6.88 19.95
N ARG A 537 -6.66 -6.90 20.04
CA ARG A 537 -7.50 -6.40 21.16
C ARG A 537 -7.45 -4.91 21.43
N GLN A 538 -6.86 -4.09 20.56
CA GLN A 538 -6.73 -2.65 20.77
C GLN A 538 -8.08 -1.90 20.76
N ALA A 539 -9.11 -2.51 20.17
CA ALA A 539 -10.47 -1.97 20.13
C ALA A 539 -11.46 -2.69 21.09
N ASP A 540 -11.02 -3.61 21.95
CA ASP A 540 -11.90 -4.36 22.85
C ASP A 540 -12.61 -3.47 23.90
N ALA A 541 -12.07 -2.29 24.23
CA ALA A 541 -12.59 -1.38 25.25
C ALA A 541 -12.94 0.01 24.70
N TYR A 542 -14.15 0.13 24.18
CA TYR A 542 -14.74 1.38 23.71
C TYR A 542 -16.06 1.70 24.44
N PRO A 543 -16.34 2.96 24.84
CA PRO A 543 -15.54 4.18 24.62
C PRO A 543 -14.35 4.36 25.57
N GLY A 544 -14.00 3.32 26.34
CA GLY A 544 -13.04 3.40 27.44
C GLY A 544 -13.56 4.20 28.64
N TYR A 545 -12.76 4.28 29.71
CA TYR A 545 -13.10 5.03 30.92
C TYR A 545 -11.88 5.23 31.83
N THR A 546 -12.02 6.09 32.84
CA THR A 546 -11.06 6.17 33.96
C THR A 546 -11.48 5.26 35.10
N ASP A 547 -10.60 4.37 35.55
CA ASP A 547 -10.87 3.45 36.66
C ASP A 547 -10.86 4.13 38.04
N ALA A 548 -11.11 3.35 39.11
CA ALA A 548 -11.16 3.85 40.48
C ALA A 548 -9.81 4.40 41.01
N TYR A 549 -8.71 4.15 40.30
CA TYR A 549 -7.36 4.62 40.62
C TYR A 549 -6.93 5.81 39.78
N GLY A 550 -7.81 6.34 38.92
CA GLY A 550 -7.50 7.48 38.04
C GLY A 550 -6.74 7.07 36.77
N ARG A 551 -6.75 5.79 36.40
CA ARG A 551 -6.04 5.29 35.22
C ARG A 551 -6.99 5.13 34.04
N ALA A 552 -6.54 5.48 32.84
CA ALA A 552 -7.29 5.23 31.62
C ALA A 552 -7.42 3.72 31.36
N VAL A 553 -8.53 3.35 30.74
CA VAL A 553 -8.89 1.98 30.35
C VAL A 553 -9.40 2.01 28.92
N GLY A 554 -8.72 1.27 28.03
CA GLY A 554 -9.01 1.17 26.60
C GLY A 554 -8.13 2.09 25.75
N MET A 555 -7.59 1.55 24.66
CA MET A 555 -6.56 2.23 23.86
C MET A 555 -7.10 3.41 23.06
N ALA A 556 -8.28 3.32 22.48
CA ALA A 556 -8.92 4.47 21.84
C ALA A 556 -9.13 5.64 22.83
N TYR A 557 -9.46 5.33 24.09
CA TYR A 557 -9.57 6.34 25.14
C TYR A 557 -8.22 6.87 25.63
N ALA A 558 -7.20 6.00 25.62
CA ALA A 558 -5.83 6.38 25.95
C ALA A 558 -5.30 7.44 25.00
N TRP A 559 -5.38 7.20 23.70
CA TRP A 559 -4.82 8.08 22.68
C TRP A 559 -5.61 9.38 22.46
N HIS A 560 -6.94 9.33 22.53
CA HIS A 560 -7.81 10.46 22.14
C HIS A 560 -8.50 11.15 23.33
N HIS A 561 -8.25 10.72 24.57
CA HIS A 561 -8.94 11.24 25.76
C HIS A 561 -10.49 11.16 25.69
N GLY A 562 -10.99 10.28 24.81
CA GLY A 562 -12.37 10.19 24.37
C GLY A 562 -12.49 10.56 22.90
N VAL A 563 -12.84 9.60 22.05
CA VAL A 563 -12.89 9.82 20.59
C VAL A 563 -14.01 10.81 20.25
N ASP A 564 -13.65 11.94 19.64
CA ASP A 564 -14.61 12.97 19.22
C ASP A 564 -14.87 12.97 17.70
N ALA A 565 -15.54 14.01 17.20
CA ALA A 565 -15.91 14.12 15.79
C ALA A 565 -14.75 14.52 14.85
N ASN A 566 -13.54 14.75 15.37
CA ASN A 566 -12.35 15.14 14.61
C ASN A 566 -11.20 14.17 14.80
N ASP A 567 -11.44 13.04 15.46
CA ASP A 567 -10.43 12.03 15.71
C ASP A 567 -10.87 10.72 15.04
N CYS A 568 -9.91 9.89 14.68
CA CYS A 568 -10.15 8.53 14.22
C CYS A 568 -9.16 7.56 14.85
N PHE A 569 -9.68 6.46 15.37
CA PHE A 569 -8.90 5.34 15.88
C PHE A 569 -9.26 4.07 15.11
N ILE A 570 -8.27 3.41 14.54
CA ILE A 570 -8.41 2.10 13.90
C ILE A 570 -7.66 1.06 14.74
N GLY A 571 -8.36 0.01 15.14
CA GLY A 571 -7.77 -1.12 15.84
C GLY A 571 -8.61 -2.38 15.70
N PHE A 572 -8.31 -3.41 16.49
CA PHE A 572 -9.00 -4.70 16.39
C PHE A 572 -9.67 -5.11 17.69
N THR A 573 -10.91 -5.59 17.61
CA THR A 573 -11.52 -6.40 18.66
C THR A 573 -11.12 -7.84 18.44
N GLY A 574 -10.70 -8.55 19.50
CA GLY A 574 -10.15 -9.90 19.36
C GLY A 574 -8.76 -9.91 18.71
N ALA A 575 -8.53 -10.72 17.69
CA ALA A 575 -7.23 -10.76 17.03
C ALA A 575 -7.09 -9.72 15.90
N SER A 576 -5.87 -9.21 15.68
CA SER A 576 -5.53 -8.43 14.47
C SER A 576 -5.37 -9.35 13.27
N MET A 577 -5.28 -8.81 12.06
CA MET A 577 -5.04 -9.63 10.86
C MET A 577 -3.55 -9.67 10.51
N PRO A 578 -2.87 -10.82 10.36
CA PRO A 578 -1.50 -10.86 9.85
C PRO A 578 -1.41 -10.23 8.46
N LEU A 579 -0.35 -9.48 8.20
CA LEU A 579 -0.14 -8.79 6.93
C LEU A 579 0.19 -9.75 5.80
N THR A 580 0.72 -10.94 6.09
CA THR A 580 0.97 -12.02 5.10
C THR A 580 -0.24 -12.91 4.87
N GLN A 581 -1.29 -12.83 5.71
CA GLN A 581 -2.51 -13.59 5.49
C GLN A 581 -3.21 -13.10 4.22
N VAL A 582 -3.68 -14.04 3.40
CA VAL A 582 -4.47 -13.75 2.19
C VAL A 582 -5.96 -13.60 2.53
N SER A 583 -6.63 -12.72 1.79
CA SER A 583 -8.08 -12.54 1.91
C SER A 583 -8.85 -13.77 1.43
N GLU A 584 -9.98 -14.08 2.08
CA GLU A 584 -10.91 -15.11 1.61
C GLU A 584 -11.59 -14.74 0.29
N HIS A 585 -11.62 -13.46 -0.05
CA HIS A 585 -12.17 -12.94 -1.29
C HIS A 585 -11.12 -12.87 -2.41
N HIS A 586 -9.82 -12.97 -2.08
CA HIS A 586 -8.75 -12.93 -3.07
C HIS A 586 -7.46 -13.65 -2.58
N ASN A 587 -7.30 -14.91 -3.00
CA ASN A 587 -6.20 -15.80 -2.58
C ASN A 587 -4.77 -15.39 -3.00
N TRP A 588 -4.59 -14.31 -3.76
CA TRP A 588 -3.26 -13.75 -4.11
C TRP A 588 -2.97 -12.40 -3.44
N VAL A 589 -3.91 -11.87 -2.66
CA VAL A 589 -3.77 -10.55 -2.04
C VAL A 589 -3.70 -10.73 -0.54
N THR A 590 -2.53 -10.40 0.00
CA THR A 590 -2.30 -10.30 1.43
C THR A 590 -2.86 -8.99 1.99
N TYR A 591 -3.17 -8.95 3.29
CA TYR A 591 -3.61 -7.70 3.91
C TYR A 591 -2.54 -6.62 3.96
N GLY A 592 -1.26 -6.99 3.83
CA GLY A 592 -0.18 -6.05 3.56
C GLY A 592 -0.45 -5.24 2.29
N TYR A 593 -0.77 -5.89 1.18
CA TYR A 593 -1.11 -5.16 -0.05
C TYR A 593 -2.36 -4.30 0.11
N TRP A 594 -3.41 -4.81 0.77
CA TRP A 594 -4.63 -4.04 1.06
C TRP A 594 -4.31 -2.79 1.89
N LEU A 595 -3.52 -2.92 2.95
CA LEU A 595 -3.14 -1.82 3.84
C LEU A 595 -2.27 -0.77 3.13
N ASN A 596 -1.40 -1.22 2.21
CA ASN A 596 -0.63 -0.32 1.35
C ASN A 596 -1.55 0.49 0.41
N MET A 597 -2.58 -0.15 -0.17
CA MET A 597 -3.57 0.56 -0.99
C MET A 597 -4.45 1.49 -0.18
N PHE A 598 -4.83 1.11 1.04
CA PHE A 598 -5.50 2.03 1.97
C PHE A 598 -4.65 3.29 2.20
N ALA A 599 -3.35 3.14 2.51
CA ALA A 599 -2.44 4.27 2.65
C ALA A 599 -2.31 5.10 1.37
N TYR A 600 -2.29 4.46 0.19
CA TYR A 600 -2.30 5.14 -1.10
C TYR A 600 -3.55 6.02 -1.28
N TYR A 601 -4.74 5.48 -1.02
CA TYR A 601 -5.98 6.25 -1.18
C TYR A 601 -6.07 7.40 -0.17
N LEU A 602 -5.66 7.15 1.06
CA LEU A 602 -5.64 8.15 2.12
C LEU A 602 -4.73 9.35 1.79
N THR A 603 -3.52 9.08 1.27
CA THR A 603 -2.48 10.11 1.10
C THR A 603 -2.39 10.68 -0.32
N ILE A 604 -2.30 9.83 -1.34
CA ILE A 604 -2.08 10.25 -2.73
C ILE A 604 -3.39 10.66 -3.38
N SER A 605 -4.47 9.95 -3.06
CA SER A 605 -5.77 10.20 -3.66
C SER A 605 -6.62 11.19 -2.85
N HIS A 606 -6.16 11.55 -1.64
CA HIS A 606 -6.83 12.50 -0.75
C HIS A 606 -8.27 12.07 -0.40
N TYR A 607 -8.43 10.81 -0.02
CA TYR A 607 -9.70 10.24 0.40
C TYR A 607 -9.93 10.49 1.88
N THR A 608 -11.20 10.48 2.30
CA THR A 608 -11.52 10.32 3.72
C THR A 608 -11.12 8.92 4.17
N ILE A 609 -11.08 8.67 5.47
CA ILE A 609 -10.74 7.34 6.00
C ILE A 609 -11.75 6.29 5.53
N GLU A 610 -13.05 6.60 5.59
CA GLU A 610 -14.13 5.72 5.10
C GLU A 610 -13.95 5.42 3.61
N ASP A 611 -13.84 6.45 2.77
CA ASP A 611 -13.68 6.28 1.33
C ASP A 611 -12.39 5.49 1.00
N ALA A 612 -11.30 5.72 1.74
CA ALA A 612 -10.04 5.00 1.53
C ALA A 612 -10.15 3.52 1.90
N LEU A 613 -10.88 3.19 2.97
CA LEU A 613 -11.17 1.81 3.36
C LEU A 613 -12.02 1.11 2.30
N ASP A 614 -13.07 1.79 1.85
CA ASP A 614 -13.96 1.29 0.80
C ASP A 614 -13.20 1.07 -0.51
N GLU A 615 -12.39 2.02 -0.99
CA GLU A 615 -11.66 1.83 -2.23
C GLU A 615 -10.58 0.75 -2.14
N ALA A 616 -9.86 0.65 -1.01
CA ALA A 616 -8.88 -0.43 -0.84
C ALA A 616 -9.56 -1.80 -0.89
N SER A 617 -10.72 -1.92 -0.23
CA SER A 617 -11.54 -3.13 -0.20
C SER A 617 -12.16 -3.43 -1.56
N GLN A 618 -12.66 -2.42 -2.26
CA GLN A 618 -13.22 -2.58 -3.60
C GLN A 618 -12.15 -2.96 -4.62
N TYR A 619 -10.96 -2.39 -4.49
CA TYR A 619 -9.85 -2.65 -5.40
C TYR A 619 -9.40 -4.12 -5.34
N TYR A 620 -9.29 -4.71 -4.15
CA TYR A 620 -8.80 -6.08 -3.99
C TYR A 620 -9.89 -7.13 -3.80
N PHE A 621 -10.93 -6.81 -3.04
CA PHE A 621 -11.98 -7.74 -2.63
C PHE A 621 -13.28 -7.52 -3.40
N ASN A 622 -13.43 -6.34 -4.05
CA ASN A 622 -14.66 -5.92 -4.74
C ASN A 622 -15.87 -5.91 -3.81
N LEU A 623 -15.64 -5.42 -2.60
CA LEU A 623 -16.63 -5.23 -1.56
C LEU A 623 -16.37 -3.87 -0.92
N ASN A 624 -17.42 -3.19 -0.46
CA ASN A 624 -17.25 -2.10 0.48
C ASN A 624 -16.60 -2.67 1.75
N TRP A 625 -15.84 -1.86 2.46
CA TRP A 625 -15.13 -2.28 3.66
C TRP A 625 -16.06 -2.91 4.69
N GLU A 626 -17.25 -2.35 4.90
CA GLU A 626 -18.28 -2.90 5.80
C GLU A 626 -18.78 -4.31 5.44
N ASN A 627 -18.51 -4.77 4.22
CA ASN A 627 -18.87 -6.11 3.75
C ASN A 627 -17.66 -7.05 3.65
N THR A 628 -16.47 -6.59 4.01
CA THR A 628 -15.26 -7.43 4.08
C THR A 628 -15.22 -8.23 5.37
N GLU A 629 -14.42 -9.28 5.37
CA GLU A 629 -14.07 -10.06 6.56
C GLU A 629 -13.39 -9.18 7.63
N LEU A 630 -12.63 -8.14 7.27
CA LEU A 630 -12.05 -7.20 8.23
C LEU A 630 -13.13 -6.53 9.10
N TYR A 631 -14.28 -6.18 8.54
CA TYR A 631 -15.39 -5.57 9.29
C TYR A 631 -16.35 -6.59 9.89
N THR A 632 -16.73 -7.61 9.12
CA THR A 632 -17.78 -8.57 9.47
C THR A 632 -17.29 -9.69 10.38
N GLY A 633 -15.98 -9.93 10.40
CA GLY A 633 -15.31 -10.91 11.23
C GLY A 633 -14.42 -11.81 10.40
N PHE A 634 -13.28 -12.17 10.98
CA PHE A 634 -12.30 -13.05 10.35
C PHE A 634 -11.65 -13.95 11.40
N ASP A 635 -11.09 -15.06 10.94
CA ASP A 635 -10.15 -15.85 11.72
C ASP A 635 -8.73 -15.37 11.44
N ALA A 636 -8.11 -14.76 12.44
CA ALA A 636 -6.73 -14.29 12.37
C ALA A 636 -5.72 -15.42 12.56
N VAL A 637 -4.62 -15.40 11.83
CA VAL A 637 -3.68 -16.52 11.68
C VAL A 637 -2.23 -16.04 11.98
N TRP A 638 -1.89 -15.76 13.24
CA TRP A 638 -0.57 -15.31 13.81
C TRP A 638 0.45 -16.39 14.30
N PRO A 639 1.72 -16.02 14.57
CA PRO A 639 2.72 -16.96 15.08
C PRO A 639 2.66 -17.34 16.56
N ASP A 640 1.86 -16.70 17.44
CA ASP A 640 1.98 -16.91 18.89
C ASP A 640 0.71 -17.02 19.75
N TYR A 641 -0.49 -16.83 19.19
CA TYR A 641 -1.60 -16.35 20.02
C TYR A 641 -2.99 -16.98 19.93
N GLY A 642 -3.71 -16.81 18.83
CA GLY A 642 -5.19 -17.02 18.74
C GLY A 642 -5.83 -17.13 17.35
N THR A 643 -6.39 -18.27 16.89
CA THR A 643 -7.24 -18.36 15.68
C THR A 643 -8.42 -17.73 16.29
N GLY A 644 -8.36 -16.44 16.09
CA GLY A 644 -8.87 -15.47 17.00
C GLY A 644 -9.84 -14.79 16.11
N GLU A 645 -11.09 -14.91 16.48
CA GLU A 645 -12.10 -14.10 15.85
C GLU A 645 -11.68 -12.65 16.05
N GLY A 646 -11.49 -11.98 14.93
CA GLY A 646 -11.01 -10.62 14.83
C GLY A 646 -12.03 -9.76 14.11
N TRP A 647 -12.12 -8.50 14.51
CA TRP A 647 -12.81 -7.48 13.72
C TRP A 647 -12.02 -6.19 13.80
N MET A 648 -11.73 -5.61 12.66
CA MET A 648 -11.28 -4.24 12.56
C MET A 648 -12.42 -3.31 12.99
N LYS A 649 -12.10 -2.34 13.83
CA LYS A 649 -13.02 -1.29 14.28
C LYS A 649 -12.43 0.06 13.96
N VAL A 650 -13.31 0.94 13.50
CA VAL A 650 -13.05 2.36 13.31
C VAL A 650 -13.91 3.10 14.34
N TYR A 651 -13.27 3.89 15.19
CA TYR A 651 -13.93 4.74 16.17
C TYR A 651 -13.65 6.20 15.83
N GLY A 652 -14.63 7.07 16.09
CA GLY A 652 -14.55 8.50 15.77
C GLY A 652 -15.20 8.83 14.44
N THR A 653 -14.63 9.80 13.71
CA THR A 653 -15.10 10.19 12.37
C THR A 653 -14.24 9.56 11.29
N ASP A 654 -14.86 8.73 10.47
CA ASP A 654 -14.28 8.12 9.28
C ASP A 654 -14.42 9.01 8.02
N ASP A 655 -15.33 9.98 8.01
CA ASP A 655 -15.43 11.06 7.00
C ASP A 655 -14.31 12.13 7.12
N MET A 656 -13.22 11.81 7.83
CA MET A 656 -12.10 12.72 8.08
C MET A 656 -10.98 12.57 7.04
N TYR A 657 -10.39 13.70 6.66
CA TYR A 657 -9.17 13.77 5.86
C TYR A 657 -7.92 13.80 6.74
N VAL A 658 -6.84 13.17 6.27
CA VAL A 658 -5.60 12.99 7.04
C VAL A 658 -4.44 13.80 6.45
N TYR A 659 -4.71 14.92 5.78
CA TYR A 659 -3.71 15.74 5.08
C TYR A 659 -4.00 17.23 5.16
#